data_AF-A0A8B8GBJ7-F1
#
_entry.id   AF-A0A8B8GBJ7-F1
#
_cell.length_a   1.000
_cell.length_b   1.000
_cell.length_c   1.000
_cell.angle_alpha   90.00
_cell.angle_beta   90.00
_cell.angle_gamma   90.00
#
_symmetry.space_group_name_H-M   'P 1'
#
loop_
_entity.id
_entity.type
_entity.pdbx_description
1 polymer ?
#
loop_
_entity_poly.entity_id
_entity_poly.type
_entity_poly.pdbx_seq_one_letter_code
_entity_poly.pdbx_strand_id
1 'polypeptide(L)'
;MERVKDDPINDKKEAYYLPHHAVFKEASTSTRLRVVFDASCKTSNGVSLNDTLLKGPVLQDDLIYILARFRTHNFVLSADITKMYRQFWVTEAHRIFQRILWRTNPQENIKIFQLNTVTYGTVPASFLATGCLHKLADSQNVDPIIAAAIKRDFYMDDFLGDTNSYESAVQLRDGLIKTMQSAGLELRKWASNNDNLIKDLIPIKQDSNDTVLISDDNSITKVLGLFWNSTTDTLQFKVQQNNFTIIGRITKREILSVIACLFDPLGLVGPAIIRAKLMLQQLWRLKIQWDEPLPSEIQEQWINYRNSLCVLNNLIIPRQITCKNDIVNIQIHGFADASINAYGCCLYLRCTNSDGMHTSKLICAKSKVAPLKIISLPRLELCAALLLSRLSSKIVSKLNLKISKSYFWSDSNIVLSWITSPSTKWKTFVAHRVGEIQERTSIADWSHVDTKENPADIISRGCCPSKLSSLSLWWFGPKWLIKNEIEYPVQKTSSNSTKLKIPEAREITISNVCTNTLNDSFSLINHYSSINKLIRVTAYCLRFRYNALHTNSRLTGMLSLEEIKYARIVIIRCVQKRSFQHEIKDLIKLKNVSSSSKLFRLCPFIDNDGLIKVGGRLKNAASIDIYQRHPIVLPANNHFTRLLFEHEHERCMHGGPQATLSTVRLQYWPLNGRNIARSTVHKRGKSSVIYSDNATNFAGANNKLKEWYDVFQVEKHKSKLDEFLTNNGVQWKFIPARSPHFGGLWEAAVKSMKNIVRKTLGDAHLTYEEFNTILTRAEACLNSRPITPLSTDPNDLGVLTPGHFLIGDSLLAIPEPDISEVKTNRLTRWCRLSHYSQIIWKKWSREYLNQLQERKRWAGEKGPKLDVGTVVLVRDENIPPLNWKLGRVTKVQRGPDNIIRSAEVKLLNGCITRAVRNLCPLPFDGNISK
;
A
#
# COMPACT_ATOMS: atom_id res chain seq x y z
N MET A 1 -38.72 9.58 -23.90
CA MET A 1 -37.89 9.93 -25.06
C MET A 1 -38.66 10.95 -25.86
N GLU A 2 -37.99 11.88 -26.52
CA GLU A 2 -38.64 12.89 -27.34
C GLU A 2 -38.00 12.97 -28.72
N ARG A 3 -38.82 13.26 -29.73
CA ARG A 3 -38.36 13.42 -31.11
C ARG A 3 -37.67 14.77 -31.24
N VAL A 4 -36.46 14.76 -31.78
CA VAL A 4 -35.75 15.99 -32.13
C VAL A 4 -36.37 16.49 -33.44
N LYS A 5 -37.00 17.68 -33.41
CA LYS A 5 -37.76 18.23 -34.54
C LYS A 5 -36.88 18.94 -35.57
N ASP A 6 -35.73 19.46 -35.15
CA ASP A 6 -34.79 20.20 -36.01
C ASP A 6 -33.56 19.36 -36.33
N ASP A 7 -33.13 19.37 -37.59
CA ASP A 7 -31.95 18.64 -38.06
C ASP A 7 -30.67 19.42 -37.67
N PRO A 8 -29.89 18.95 -36.68
CA PRO A 8 -28.79 19.72 -36.12
C PRO A 8 -27.52 19.61 -36.96
N ILE A 9 -27.55 19.00 -38.15
CA ILE A 9 -26.39 18.98 -39.06
C ILE A 9 -25.91 20.41 -39.39
N ASN A 10 -26.81 21.41 -39.29
CA ASN A 10 -26.47 22.84 -39.44
C ASN A 10 -26.13 23.58 -38.13
N ASP A 11 -26.34 22.97 -36.97
CA ASP A 11 -26.14 23.62 -35.67
C ASP A 11 -24.86 23.06 -35.03
N LYS A 12 -23.83 23.89 -34.83
CA LYS A 12 -22.47 23.52 -34.34
C LYS A 12 -22.42 22.95 -32.90
N LYS A 13 -23.48 22.31 -32.40
CA LYS A 13 -23.57 21.76 -31.05
C LYS A 13 -23.04 20.32 -31.01
N GLU A 14 -22.09 20.07 -30.11
CA GLU A 14 -21.57 18.72 -29.85
C GLU A 14 -22.69 17.78 -29.37
N ALA A 15 -22.84 16.64 -30.03
CA ALA A 15 -23.86 15.64 -29.73
C ALA A 15 -23.30 14.22 -29.83
N TYR A 16 -23.94 13.27 -29.14
CA TYR A 16 -23.54 11.86 -29.19
C TYR A 16 -24.75 10.97 -29.49
N TYR A 17 -24.58 10.06 -30.45
CA TYR A 17 -25.58 9.09 -30.86
C TYR A 17 -25.23 7.72 -30.30
N LEU A 18 -26.04 7.23 -29.37
CA LEU A 18 -25.92 5.91 -28.74
C LEU A 18 -26.40 4.82 -29.73
N PRO A 19 -25.51 3.94 -30.18
CA PRO A 19 -25.92 2.71 -30.84
C PRO A 19 -26.77 1.88 -29.89
N HIS A 20 -27.78 1.22 -30.44
CA HIS A 20 -28.66 0.35 -29.65
C HIS A 20 -29.12 -0.86 -30.44
N HIS A 21 -29.41 -1.94 -29.72
CA HIS A 21 -29.96 -3.17 -30.30
C HIS A 21 -30.89 -3.87 -29.31
N ALA A 22 -31.79 -4.72 -29.80
CA ALA A 22 -32.68 -5.51 -28.98
C ALA A 22 -32.03 -6.83 -28.56
N VAL A 23 -32.20 -7.20 -27.29
CA VAL A 23 -31.91 -8.53 -26.74
C VAL A 23 -33.22 -9.13 -26.28
N PHE A 24 -33.56 -10.29 -26.83
CA PHE A 24 -34.76 -11.04 -26.47
C PHE A 24 -34.45 -11.98 -25.30
N LYS A 25 -35.29 -11.93 -24.27
CA LYS A 25 -35.23 -12.82 -23.12
C LYS A 25 -36.56 -13.54 -23.02
N GLU A 26 -36.71 -14.61 -23.79
CA GLU A 26 -37.93 -15.40 -23.92
C GLU A 26 -38.46 -15.90 -22.56
N ALA A 27 -37.55 -16.21 -21.63
CA ALA A 27 -37.89 -16.63 -20.26
C ALA A 27 -38.34 -15.48 -19.32
N SER A 28 -38.34 -14.22 -19.76
CA SER A 28 -38.84 -13.10 -18.95
C SER A 28 -40.31 -12.85 -19.22
N THR A 29 -41.16 -13.06 -18.21
CA THR A 29 -42.60 -12.81 -18.28
C THR A 29 -42.96 -11.33 -18.39
N SER A 30 -42.18 -10.42 -17.80
CA SER A 30 -42.47 -8.98 -17.74
C SER A 30 -41.73 -8.11 -18.77
N THR A 31 -40.56 -8.52 -19.26
CA THR A 31 -39.78 -7.76 -20.25
C THR A 31 -39.10 -8.69 -21.25
N ARG A 32 -39.90 -9.23 -22.19
CA ARG A 32 -39.42 -10.14 -23.25
C ARG A 32 -38.37 -9.49 -24.16
N LEU A 33 -38.43 -8.19 -24.37
CA LEU A 33 -37.46 -7.42 -25.16
C LEU A 33 -36.76 -6.39 -24.26
N ARG A 34 -35.42 -6.39 -24.29
CA ARG A 34 -34.57 -5.38 -23.63
C ARG A 34 -33.73 -4.69 -24.68
N VAL A 35 -33.79 -3.36 -24.73
CA VAL A 35 -32.89 -2.58 -25.57
C VAL A 35 -31.56 -2.43 -24.85
N VAL A 36 -30.43 -2.65 -25.52
CA VAL A 36 -29.09 -2.40 -25.00
C VAL A 36 -28.57 -1.15 -25.67
N PHE A 37 -28.08 -0.19 -24.87
CA PHE A 37 -27.44 1.04 -25.37
C PHE A 37 -25.93 0.94 -25.17
N ASP A 38 -25.16 1.18 -26.22
CA ASP A 38 -23.70 1.08 -26.19
C ASP A 38 -23.03 2.45 -26.08
N ALA A 39 -22.84 2.93 -24.85
CA ALA A 39 -22.10 4.16 -24.58
C ALA A 39 -20.57 4.01 -24.66
N SER A 40 -20.07 2.79 -24.93
CA SER A 40 -18.64 2.49 -25.08
C SER A 40 -18.21 2.46 -26.56
N CYS A 41 -19.16 2.59 -27.49
CA CYS A 41 -18.86 2.68 -28.90
C CYS A 41 -18.08 3.98 -29.19
N LYS A 42 -16.92 3.85 -29.85
CA LYS A 42 -16.07 4.97 -30.20
C LYS A 42 -16.64 5.72 -31.39
N THR A 43 -16.64 7.04 -31.33
CA THR A 43 -17.05 7.87 -32.47
C THR A 43 -15.89 8.05 -33.47
N SER A 44 -16.11 8.86 -34.51
CA SER A 44 -15.10 9.20 -35.53
C SER A 44 -13.82 9.84 -34.98
N ASN A 45 -13.87 10.42 -33.77
CA ASN A 45 -12.69 10.97 -33.10
C ASN A 45 -11.94 9.96 -32.20
N GLY A 46 -12.38 8.69 -32.17
CA GLY A 46 -11.78 7.63 -31.37
C GLY A 46 -12.15 7.61 -29.88
N VAL A 47 -13.05 8.50 -29.44
CA VAL A 47 -13.53 8.63 -28.05
C VAL A 47 -14.98 8.14 -27.95
N SER A 48 -15.31 7.39 -26.89
CA SER A 48 -16.67 6.99 -26.55
C SER A 48 -17.30 7.91 -25.51
N LEU A 49 -18.63 7.88 -25.36
CA LEU A 49 -19.29 8.67 -24.32
C LEU A 49 -18.78 8.29 -22.92
N ASN A 50 -18.62 6.99 -22.67
CA ASN A 50 -18.12 6.48 -21.39
C ASN A 50 -16.68 6.89 -21.07
N ASP A 51 -15.84 7.20 -22.07
CA ASP A 51 -14.49 7.72 -21.84
C ASP A 51 -14.50 9.16 -21.29
N THR A 52 -15.58 9.90 -21.55
CA THR A 52 -15.73 11.31 -21.14
C THR A 52 -16.50 11.49 -19.83
N LEU A 53 -17.36 10.53 -19.48
CA LEU A 53 -18.20 10.60 -18.29
C LEU A 53 -17.45 10.13 -17.02
N LEU A 54 -17.59 10.90 -15.94
CA LEU A 54 -17.07 10.51 -14.63
C LEU A 54 -17.98 9.46 -13.97
N LYS A 55 -17.39 8.36 -13.48
CA LYS A 55 -18.12 7.26 -12.83
C LYS A 55 -18.87 7.64 -11.55
N GLY A 56 -18.33 8.60 -10.79
CA GLY A 56 -18.76 8.87 -9.43
C GLY A 56 -18.33 7.78 -8.43
N PRO A 57 -18.37 8.08 -7.12
CA PRO A 57 -18.09 7.09 -6.06
C PRO A 57 -19.20 6.04 -5.97
N VAL A 58 -18.87 4.85 -5.43
CA VAL A 58 -19.87 3.84 -5.10
C VAL A 58 -20.59 4.25 -3.81
N LEU A 59 -21.89 4.52 -3.90
CA LEU A 59 -22.72 4.93 -2.76
C LEU A 59 -23.36 3.76 -2.01
N GLN A 60 -23.56 2.62 -2.68
CA GLN A 60 -24.23 1.46 -2.12
C GLN A 60 -23.32 0.64 -1.23
N ASP A 61 -23.94 -0.01 -0.23
CA ASP A 61 -23.30 -1.06 0.56
C ASP A 61 -22.93 -2.27 -0.34
N ASP A 62 -21.94 -3.05 0.08
CA ASP A 62 -21.56 -4.30 -0.60
C ASP A 62 -22.73 -5.30 -0.51
N LEU A 63 -23.00 -6.01 -1.60
CA LEU A 63 -24.04 -7.02 -1.73
C LEU A 63 -24.07 -8.01 -0.55
N ILE A 64 -22.88 -8.41 -0.08
CA ILE A 64 -22.74 -9.34 1.05
C ILE A 64 -23.32 -8.78 2.36
N TYR A 65 -23.34 -7.46 2.54
CA TYR A 65 -23.89 -6.82 3.74
C TYR A 65 -25.41 -6.90 3.77
N ILE A 66 -26.04 -6.58 2.64
CA ILE A 66 -27.49 -6.60 2.50
C ILE A 66 -27.99 -8.04 2.67
N LEU A 67 -27.34 -9.01 2.03
CA LEU A 67 -27.68 -10.42 2.19
C LEU A 67 -27.43 -10.95 3.60
N ALA A 68 -26.38 -10.50 4.29
CA ALA A 68 -26.12 -10.89 5.67
C ALA A 68 -27.17 -10.31 6.63
N ARG A 69 -27.58 -9.04 6.45
CA ARG A 69 -28.66 -8.39 7.22
C ARG A 69 -30.02 -9.02 6.98
N PHE A 70 -30.33 -9.32 5.72
CA PHE A 70 -31.57 -10.01 5.32
C PHE A 70 -31.74 -11.36 6.02
N ARG A 71 -30.67 -11.95 6.56
CA ARG A 71 -30.70 -13.19 7.33
C ARG A 71 -30.89 -13.00 8.84
N THR A 72 -30.89 -11.77 9.37
CA THR A 72 -30.83 -11.53 10.82
C THR A 72 -32.18 -11.50 11.52
N HIS A 73 -33.20 -10.82 10.99
CA HIS A 73 -34.45 -10.60 11.73
C HIS A 73 -35.60 -11.54 11.36
N ASN A 74 -36.65 -11.51 12.19
CA ASN A 74 -37.84 -12.37 12.10
C ASN A 74 -38.67 -12.11 10.84
N PHE A 75 -38.97 -10.85 10.53
CA PHE A 75 -39.81 -10.46 9.41
C PHE A 75 -38.97 -9.78 8.34
N VAL A 76 -39.18 -10.16 7.07
CA VAL A 76 -38.42 -9.59 5.95
C VAL A 76 -39.35 -9.18 4.82
N LEU A 77 -38.91 -8.17 4.07
CA LEU A 77 -39.62 -7.62 2.92
C LEU A 77 -38.66 -7.51 1.75
N SER A 78 -39.11 -7.92 0.56
CA SER A 78 -38.41 -7.64 -0.70
C SER A 78 -39.32 -6.93 -1.67
N ALA A 79 -38.79 -5.95 -2.40
CA ALA A 79 -39.50 -5.24 -3.46
C ALA A 79 -38.53 -4.79 -4.55
N ASP A 80 -39.07 -4.38 -5.70
CA ASP A 80 -38.30 -3.93 -6.88
C ASP A 80 -38.79 -2.56 -7.33
N ILE A 81 -37.86 -1.64 -7.64
CA ILE A 81 -38.20 -0.34 -8.23
C ILE A 81 -38.46 -0.53 -9.72
N THR A 82 -39.70 -0.22 -10.13
CA THR A 82 -40.13 -0.37 -11.51
C THR A 82 -39.27 0.44 -12.47
N LYS A 83 -38.51 -0.25 -13.33
CA LYS A 83 -37.67 0.37 -14.36
C LYS A 83 -36.79 1.50 -13.79
N MET A 84 -36.16 1.29 -12.63
CA MET A 84 -35.41 2.28 -11.83
C MET A 84 -34.72 3.39 -12.64
N TYR A 85 -33.82 3.07 -13.57
CA TYR A 85 -33.09 4.06 -14.36
C TYR A 85 -33.99 5.02 -15.16
N ARG A 86 -35.16 4.53 -15.61
CA ARG A 86 -36.12 5.31 -16.39
C ARG A 86 -36.99 6.24 -15.55
N GLN A 87 -36.88 6.19 -14.23
CA GLN A 87 -37.62 7.08 -13.32
C GLN A 87 -36.87 8.39 -13.06
N PHE A 88 -35.56 8.45 -13.36
CA PHE A 88 -34.73 9.62 -13.06
C PHE A 88 -34.45 10.44 -14.32
N TRP A 89 -34.79 11.72 -14.28
CA TRP A 89 -34.51 12.65 -15.38
C TRP A 89 -33.04 13.02 -15.47
N VAL A 90 -32.54 13.13 -16.70
CA VAL A 90 -31.24 13.73 -16.99
C VAL A 90 -31.45 15.22 -17.22
N THR A 91 -30.54 16.05 -16.70
CA THR A 91 -30.52 17.49 -16.94
C THR A 91 -30.62 17.78 -18.44
N GLU A 92 -31.50 18.71 -18.83
CA GLU A 92 -31.86 18.95 -20.23
C GLU A 92 -30.65 19.20 -21.13
N ALA A 93 -29.69 20.02 -20.66
CA ALA A 93 -28.44 20.32 -21.37
C ALA A 93 -27.59 19.07 -21.71
N HIS A 94 -27.73 17.97 -20.96
CA HIS A 94 -26.95 16.74 -21.17
C HIS A 94 -27.69 15.68 -21.99
N ARG A 95 -29.00 15.86 -22.26
CA ARG A 95 -29.80 14.90 -23.05
C ARG A 95 -29.32 14.77 -24.49
N ILE A 96 -28.66 15.80 -25.02
CA ILE A 96 -28.05 15.83 -26.36
C ILE A 96 -26.99 14.73 -26.56
N PHE A 97 -26.37 14.25 -25.49
CA PHE A 97 -25.40 13.17 -25.52
C PHE A 97 -26.03 11.77 -25.41
N GLN A 98 -27.35 11.69 -25.31
CA GLN A 98 -28.11 10.43 -25.27
C GLN A 98 -29.09 10.33 -26.46
N ARG A 99 -28.66 10.78 -27.64
CA ARG A 99 -29.47 10.66 -28.86
C ARG A 99 -29.43 9.24 -29.40
N ILE A 100 -30.50 8.84 -30.06
CA ILE A 100 -30.60 7.56 -30.77
C ILE A 100 -31.21 7.77 -32.15
N LEU A 101 -30.86 6.88 -33.06
CA LEU A 101 -31.46 6.80 -34.38
C LEU A 101 -32.52 5.69 -34.37
N TRP A 102 -33.73 6.00 -34.83
CA TRP A 102 -34.83 5.03 -34.87
C TRP A 102 -35.69 5.20 -36.13
N ARG A 103 -36.15 4.08 -36.67
CA ARG A 103 -37.19 4.00 -37.71
C ARG A 103 -38.03 2.76 -37.46
N THR A 104 -39.32 2.83 -37.77
CA THR A 104 -40.25 1.70 -37.57
C THR A 104 -40.09 0.65 -38.65
N ASN A 105 -39.77 1.07 -39.88
CA ASN A 105 -39.59 0.23 -41.05
C ASN A 105 -38.29 0.63 -41.76
N PRO A 106 -37.51 -0.31 -42.33
CA PRO A 106 -36.38 -0.01 -43.21
C PRO A 106 -36.65 0.99 -44.34
N GLN A 107 -37.89 1.07 -44.82
CA GLN A 107 -38.33 2.01 -45.86
C GLN A 107 -38.65 3.42 -45.34
N GLU A 108 -38.80 3.59 -44.03
CA GLU A 108 -39.00 4.91 -43.43
C GLU A 108 -37.67 5.65 -43.24
N ASN A 109 -37.74 6.98 -43.34
CA ASN A 109 -36.63 7.86 -42.98
C ASN A 109 -36.24 7.69 -41.51
N ILE A 110 -34.93 7.69 -41.26
CA ILE A 110 -34.37 7.64 -39.90
C ILE A 110 -34.78 8.91 -39.16
N LYS A 111 -35.34 8.73 -37.96
CA LYS A 111 -35.73 9.80 -37.05
C LYS A 111 -34.74 9.85 -35.89
N ILE A 112 -34.45 11.06 -35.42
CA ILE A 112 -33.59 11.29 -34.25
C ILE A 112 -34.48 11.44 -33.02
N PHE A 113 -34.15 10.67 -31.98
CA PHE A 113 -34.77 10.79 -30.66
C PHE A 113 -33.71 11.09 -29.62
N GLN A 114 -34.10 11.74 -28.53
CA GLN A 114 -33.26 11.88 -27.35
C GLN A 114 -33.88 11.19 -26.13
N LEU A 115 -33.03 10.54 -25.35
CA LEU A 115 -33.41 9.88 -24.11
C LEU A 115 -33.37 10.91 -22.97
N ASN A 116 -34.49 11.06 -22.28
CA ASN A 116 -34.65 12.11 -21.27
C ASN A 116 -34.28 11.65 -19.85
N THR A 117 -34.13 10.35 -19.66
CA THR A 117 -33.92 9.71 -18.36
C THR A 117 -32.58 8.99 -18.32
N VAL A 118 -32.11 8.66 -17.12
CA VAL A 118 -30.82 7.99 -16.95
C VAL A 118 -30.82 6.70 -17.78
N THR A 119 -29.81 6.57 -18.65
CA THR A 119 -29.70 5.43 -19.55
C THR A 119 -28.67 4.45 -18.99
N TYR A 120 -29.12 3.22 -18.73
CA TYR A 120 -28.25 2.11 -18.35
C TYR A 120 -27.24 1.82 -19.47
N GLY A 121 -26.03 1.38 -19.10
CA GLY A 121 -24.89 1.24 -20.02
C GLY A 121 -23.96 2.46 -20.04
N THR A 122 -24.41 3.60 -19.48
CA THR A 122 -23.52 4.73 -19.21
C THR A 122 -22.76 4.56 -17.89
N VAL A 123 -21.49 4.99 -17.86
CA VAL A 123 -20.58 4.90 -16.70
C VAL A 123 -21.15 5.48 -15.38
N PRO A 124 -21.84 6.64 -15.36
CA PRO A 124 -22.40 7.21 -14.13
C PRO A 124 -23.81 6.70 -13.76
N ALA A 125 -24.45 5.85 -14.57
CA ALA A 125 -25.87 5.51 -14.40
C ALA A 125 -26.23 5.06 -12.98
N SER A 126 -25.45 4.13 -12.42
CA SER A 126 -25.67 3.59 -11.07
C SER A 126 -25.46 4.64 -9.97
N PHE A 127 -24.46 5.52 -10.13
CA PHE A 127 -24.22 6.61 -9.19
C PHE A 127 -25.38 7.61 -9.21
N LEU A 128 -25.85 8.00 -10.40
CA LEU A 128 -26.96 8.95 -10.54
C LEU A 128 -28.25 8.38 -9.93
N ALA A 129 -28.62 7.14 -10.28
CA ALA A 129 -29.84 6.52 -9.79
C ALA A 129 -29.83 6.36 -8.26
N THR A 130 -28.72 5.84 -7.69
CA THR A 130 -28.58 5.69 -6.23
C THR A 130 -28.49 7.04 -5.53
N GLY A 131 -27.79 8.01 -6.13
CA GLY A 131 -27.65 9.36 -5.60
C GLY A 131 -29.00 10.06 -5.47
N CYS A 132 -29.91 9.87 -6.43
CA CYS A 132 -31.28 10.35 -6.35
C CYS A 132 -32.06 9.69 -5.19
N LEU A 133 -31.91 8.38 -4.98
CA LEU A 133 -32.52 7.69 -3.83
C LEU A 133 -32.00 8.22 -2.49
N HIS A 134 -30.68 8.41 -2.37
CA HIS A 134 -30.09 8.98 -1.16
C HIS A 134 -30.56 10.41 -0.93
N LYS A 135 -30.68 11.21 -2.00
CA LYS A 135 -31.19 12.58 -1.92
C LYS A 135 -32.66 12.62 -1.47
N LEU A 136 -33.47 11.67 -1.92
CA LEU A 136 -34.84 11.50 -1.43
C LEU A 136 -34.84 11.18 0.08
N ALA A 137 -33.99 10.24 0.50
CA ALA A 137 -33.85 9.88 1.92
C ALA A 137 -33.28 11.02 2.79
N ASP A 138 -32.53 11.97 2.22
CA ASP A 138 -32.02 13.17 2.92
C ASP A 138 -33.04 14.31 3.00
N SER A 139 -34.24 14.16 2.41
CA SER A 139 -35.25 15.21 2.47
C SER A 139 -35.88 15.31 3.87
N GLN A 140 -36.19 16.53 4.30
CA GLN A 140 -36.61 16.82 5.69
C GLN A 140 -37.93 16.14 6.12
N ASN A 141 -38.74 15.68 5.15
CA ASN A 141 -40.06 15.11 5.39
C ASN A 141 -40.06 13.57 5.47
N VAL A 142 -38.89 12.92 5.48
CA VAL A 142 -38.78 11.46 5.52
C VAL A 142 -38.43 11.00 6.93
N ASP A 143 -39.19 10.03 7.42
CA ASP A 143 -38.94 9.37 8.70
C ASP A 143 -37.50 8.79 8.73
N PRO A 144 -36.70 9.05 9.78
CA PRO A 144 -35.34 8.54 9.91
C PRO A 144 -35.18 7.03 9.69
N ILE A 145 -36.18 6.22 10.08
CA ILE A 145 -36.18 4.76 9.90
C ILE A 145 -36.26 4.42 8.41
N ILE A 146 -37.17 5.08 7.68
CA ILE A 146 -37.36 4.88 6.24
C ILE A 146 -36.14 5.43 5.47
N ALA A 147 -35.63 6.59 5.86
CA ALA A 147 -34.41 7.15 5.28
C ALA A 147 -33.20 6.22 5.44
N ALA A 148 -33.05 5.59 6.61
CA ALA A 148 -32.01 4.60 6.86
C ALA A 148 -32.19 3.36 5.97
N ALA A 149 -33.42 2.85 5.85
CA ALA A 149 -33.73 1.71 4.98
C ALA A 149 -33.43 2.01 3.50
N ILE A 150 -33.80 3.20 2.99
CA ILE A 150 -33.52 3.60 1.60
C ILE A 150 -32.00 3.59 1.31
N LYS A 151 -31.19 4.10 2.24
CA LYS A 151 -29.73 4.19 2.06
C LYS A 151 -29.00 2.85 2.24
N ARG A 152 -29.55 1.96 3.06
CA ARG A 152 -28.87 0.75 3.53
C ARG A 152 -29.32 -0.52 2.82
N ASP A 153 -30.62 -0.62 2.53
CA ASP A 153 -31.27 -1.89 2.20
C ASP A 153 -31.65 -2.01 0.72
N PHE A 154 -31.37 -0.98 -0.08
CA PHE A 154 -31.41 -1.05 -1.54
C PHE A 154 -30.06 -1.47 -2.13
N TYR A 155 -30.12 -2.43 -3.05
CA TYR A 155 -29.06 -2.71 -4.00
C TYR A 155 -29.59 -2.45 -5.41
N MET A 156 -29.28 -1.28 -5.96
CA MET A 156 -29.87 -0.78 -7.20
C MET A 156 -31.40 -0.71 -7.10
N ASP A 157 -32.10 -1.50 -7.91
CA ASP A 157 -33.55 -1.60 -7.99
C ASP A 157 -34.16 -2.52 -6.92
N ASP A 158 -33.38 -3.47 -6.38
CA ASP A 158 -33.84 -4.44 -5.40
C ASP A 158 -33.77 -3.89 -3.97
N PHE A 159 -34.90 -3.91 -3.27
CA PHE A 159 -35.02 -3.63 -1.83
C PHE A 159 -35.05 -4.93 -1.03
N LEU A 160 -34.27 -5.00 0.06
CA LEU A 160 -34.33 -6.09 1.05
C LEU A 160 -34.34 -5.56 2.48
N GLY A 161 -35.53 -5.31 2.99
CA GLY A 161 -35.75 -4.85 4.37
C GLY A 161 -35.94 -5.99 5.35
N ASP A 162 -35.62 -5.73 6.62
CA ASP A 162 -35.75 -6.67 7.72
C ASP A 162 -36.16 -5.96 9.02
N THR A 163 -36.99 -6.61 9.84
CA THR A 163 -37.48 -6.08 11.13
C THR A 163 -37.82 -7.22 12.12
N ASN A 164 -37.86 -6.91 13.42
CA ASN A 164 -38.10 -7.90 14.48
C ASN A 164 -39.57 -8.12 14.86
N SER A 165 -40.44 -7.16 14.57
CA SER A 165 -41.87 -7.19 14.92
C SER A 165 -42.73 -6.98 13.68
N TYR A 166 -43.92 -7.56 13.67
CA TYR A 166 -44.87 -7.40 12.59
C TYR A 166 -45.26 -5.91 12.37
N GLU A 167 -45.48 -5.17 13.44
CA GLU A 167 -45.92 -3.76 13.41
C GLU A 167 -44.86 -2.87 12.77
N SER A 168 -43.59 -3.02 13.18
CA SER A 168 -42.46 -2.32 12.55
C SER A 168 -42.30 -2.69 11.07
N ALA A 169 -42.61 -3.93 10.66
CA ALA A 169 -42.57 -4.34 9.26
C ALA A 169 -43.64 -3.59 8.44
N VAL A 170 -44.86 -3.47 8.96
CA VAL A 170 -45.95 -2.71 8.32
C VAL A 170 -45.57 -1.23 8.21
N GLN A 171 -45.06 -0.62 9.29
CA GLN A 171 -44.61 0.77 9.28
C GLN A 171 -43.50 1.01 8.26
N LEU A 172 -42.52 0.11 8.19
CA LEU A 172 -41.43 0.16 7.21
C LEU A 172 -41.97 0.11 5.77
N ARG A 173 -42.86 -0.84 5.50
CA ARG A 173 -43.48 -1.04 4.18
C ARG A 173 -44.27 0.18 3.74
N ASP A 174 -45.20 0.66 4.57
CA ASP A 174 -46.11 1.75 4.22
C ASP A 174 -45.38 3.09 4.14
N GLY A 175 -44.45 3.33 5.06
CA GLY A 175 -43.58 4.48 5.04
C GLY A 175 -42.69 4.52 3.80
N LEU A 176 -42.18 3.36 3.37
CA LEU A 176 -41.38 3.25 2.15
C LEU A 176 -42.22 3.48 0.90
N ILE A 177 -43.41 2.89 0.80
CA ILE A 177 -44.34 3.12 -0.32
C ILE A 177 -44.66 4.61 -0.44
N LYS A 178 -45.09 5.24 0.64
CA LYS A 178 -45.43 6.68 0.67
C LYS A 178 -44.25 7.56 0.25
N THR A 179 -43.06 7.28 0.80
CA THR A 179 -41.84 8.06 0.50
C THR A 179 -41.42 7.92 -0.95
N MET A 180 -41.38 6.70 -1.47
CA MET A 180 -41.01 6.44 -2.87
C MET A 180 -42.03 7.04 -3.85
N GLN A 181 -43.32 6.93 -3.54
CA GLN A 181 -44.39 7.46 -4.37
C GLN A 181 -44.36 9.00 -4.44
N SER A 182 -43.90 9.68 -3.38
CA SER A 182 -43.68 11.15 -3.41
C SER A 182 -42.66 11.60 -4.46
N ALA A 183 -41.76 10.70 -4.87
CA ALA A 183 -40.78 10.93 -5.94
C ALA A 183 -41.18 10.29 -7.28
N GLY A 184 -42.41 9.77 -7.40
CA GLY A 184 -42.88 9.04 -8.58
C GLY A 184 -42.25 7.64 -8.73
N LEU A 185 -41.61 7.10 -7.69
CA LEU A 185 -40.99 5.78 -7.70
C LEU A 185 -42.00 4.73 -7.24
N GLU A 186 -42.34 3.81 -8.14
CA GLU A 186 -43.28 2.72 -7.85
C GLU A 186 -42.56 1.42 -7.51
N LEU A 187 -42.83 0.88 -6.32
CA LEU A 187 -42.33 -0.41 -5.84
C LEU A 187 -43.29 -1.54 -6.22
N ARG A 188 -42.78 -2.60 -6.85
CA ARG A 188 -43.53 -3.78 -7.29
C ARG A 188 -42.88 -5.07 -6.79
N LYS A 189 -43.53 -6.22 -7.06
CA LYS A 189 -43.04 -7.57 -6.73
C LYS A 189 -42.74 -7.75 -5.25
N TRP A 190 -43.63 -7.24 -4.41
CA TRP A 190 -43.54 -7.42 -2.96
C TRP A 190 -43.56 -8.92 -2.62
N ALA A 191 -42.61 -9.34 -1.80
CA ALA A 191 -42.61 -10.66 -1.17
C ALA A 191 -42.15 -10.53 0.29
N SER A 192 -42.65 -11.44 1.13
CA SER A 192 -42.47 -11.44 2.58
C SER A 192 -42.49 -12.87 3.10
N ASN A 193 -41.75 -13.18 4.17
CA ASN A 193 -41.90 -14.47 4.85
C ASN A 193 -43.19 -14.59 5.68
N ASN A 194 -43.98 -13.52 5.74
CA ASN A 194 -45.32 -13.53 6.29
C ASN A 194 -46.29 -12.89 5.29
N ASP A 195 -47.20 -13.68 4.75
CA ASP A 195 -48.15 -13.25 3.71
C ASP A 195 -49.06 -12.11 4.18
N ASN A 196 -49.36 -12.00 5.49
CA ASN A 196 -50.20 -10.92 6.00
C ASN A 196 -49.57 -9.53 5.78
N LEU A 197 -48.25 -9.44 5.62
CA LEU A 197 -47.55 -8.18 5.31
C LEU A 197 -47.72 -7.72 3.86
N ILE A 198 -48.31 -8.52 2.98
CA ILE A 198 -48.46 -8.17 1.56
C ILE A 198 -49.90 -8.36 1.04
N LYS A 199 -50.80 -8.99 1.80
CA LYS A 199 -52.17 -9.30 1.38
C LYS A 199 -52.98 -8.08 0.93
N ASP A 200 -52.81 -6.94 1.59
CA ASP A 200 -53.45 -5.66 1.31
C ASP A 200 -52.84 -4.90 0.13
N LEU A 201 -51.63 -5.28 -0.30
CA LEU A 201 -50.98 -4.72 -1.50
C LEU A 201 -51.36 -5.48 -2.79
N ILE A 202 -52.01 -6.64 -2.66
CA ILE A 202 -52.51 -7.41 -3.80
C ILE A 202 -53.89 -6.84 -4.17
N PRO A 203 -54.09 -6.35 -5.41
CA PRO A 203 -55.39 -5.81 -5.81
C PRO A 203 -56.48 -6.88 -5.66
N ILE A 204 -57.51 -6.58 -4.87
CA ILE A 204 -58.74 -7.36 -4.83
C ILE A 204 -59.52 -7.05 -6.12
N LYS A 205 -59.49 -8.00 -7.06
CA LYS A 205 -60.44 -8.27 -8.17
C LYS A 205 -60.45 -7.40 -9.45
N GLN A 206 -60.79 -8.11 -10.54
CA GLN A 206 -61.59 -7.72 -11.71
C GLN A 206 -61.02 -6.60 -12.61
N ASP A 207 -60.25 -6.98 -13.64
CA ASP A 207 -60.67 -6.81 -15.04
C ASP A 207 -59.63 -7.39 -16.03
N SER A 208 -60.17 -7.83 -17.16
CA SER A 208 -59.57 -8.61 -18.23
C SER A 208 -58.34 -7.98 -18.92
N ASN A 209 -57.37 -8.85 -19.24
CA ASN A 209 -56.29 -8.77 -20.25
C ASN A 209 -54.84 -8.55 -19.82
N ASP A 210 -54.54 -8.31 -18.54
CA ASP A 210 -53.19 -8.53 -18.02
C ASP A 210 -53.20 -9.80 -17.18
N THR A 211 -52.96 -10.94 -17.83
CA THR A 211 -52.70 -12.21 -17.17
C THR A 211 -51.41 -12.11 -16.36
N VAL A 212 -51.51 -11.56 -15.14
CA VAL A 212 -50.61 -11.90 -14.05
C VAL A 212 -50.92 -13.36 -13.70
N LEU A 213 -50.36 -14.26 -14.51
CA LEU A 213 -50.35 -15.69 -14.24
C LEU A 213 -49.62 -15.88 -12.91
N ILE A 214 -50.41 -16.05 -11.87
CA ILE A 214 -50.01 -16.75 -10.67
C ILE A 214 -49.76 -18.19 -11.12
N SER A 215 -48.53 -18.49 -11.54
CA SER A 215 -48.08 -19.86 -11.68
C SER A 215 -47.84 -20.42 -10.28
N ASP A 216 -48.45 -21.56 -9.98
CA ASP A 216 -48.49 -22.24 -8.67
C ASP A 216 -47.11 -22.66 -8.07
N ASP A 217 -46.00 -22.23 -8.66
CA ASP A 217 -44.61 -22.37 -8.15
C ASP A 217 -44.07 -21.07 -7.47
N ASN A 218 -44.94 -20.09 -7.23
CA ASN A 218 -44.62 -18.68 -7.00
C ASN A 218 -44.00 -18.26 -5.64
N SER A 219 -43.61 -19.18 -4.76
CA SER A 219 -42.97 -18.80 -3.48
C SER A 219 -41.46 -18.50 -3.60
N ILE A 220 -40.81 -18.93 -4.70
CA ILE A 220 -39.36 -18.82 -4.86
C ILE A 220 -38.99 -17.57 -5.67
N THR A 221 -38.54 -16.51 -4.99
CA THR A 221 -38.08 -15.26 -5.60
C THR A 221 -36.55 -15.23 -5.67
N LYS A 222 -35.99 -14.73 -6.78
CA LYS A 222 -34.54 -14.51 -6.89
C LYS A 222 -34.17 -13.22 -6.15
N VAL A 223 -33.51 -13.35 -5.01
CA VAL A 223 -33.07 -12.26 -4.14
C VAL A 223 -31.57 -12.07 -4.30
N LEU A 224 -31.16 -11.01 -4.98
CA LEU A 224 -29.75 -10.59 -5.09
C LEU A 224 -28.78 -11.71 -5.47
N GLY A 225 -29.24 -12.60 -6.35
CA GLY A 225 -28.46 -13.72 -6.90
C GLY A 225 -28.67 -15.07 -6.20
N LEU A 226 -29.30 -15.11 -5.03
CA LEU A 226 -29.76 -16.33 -4.35
C LEU A 226 -31.26 -16.56 -4.62
N PHE A 227 -31.76 -17.79 -4.44
CA PHE A 227 -33.20 -18.04 -4.48
C PHE A 227 -33.72 -18.10 -3.05
N TRP A 228 -34.79 -17.37 -2.77
CA TRP A 228 -35.45 -17.36 -1.47
C TRP A 228 -36.89 -17.82 -1.62
N ASN A 229 -37.26 -18.86 -0.89
CA ASN A 229 -38.64 -19.31 -0.74
C ASN A 229 -39.26 -18.54 0.43
N SER A 230 -40.20 -17.64 0.14
CA SER A 230 -40.82 -16.78 1.14
C SER A 230 -41.70 -17.56 2.11
N THR A 231 -42.48 -18.52 1.61
CA THR A 231 -43.42 -19.33 2.40
C THR A 231 -42.73 -20.18 3.48
N THR A 232 -41.61 -20.81 3.11
CA THR A 232 -40.83 -21.65 4.05
C THR A 232 -39.72 -20.89 4.77
N ASP A 233 -39.46 -19.65 4.35
CA ASP A 233 -38.34 -18.80 4.78
C ASP A 233 -36.95 -19.45 4.63
N THR A 234 -36.70 -20.03 3.44
CA THR A 234 -35.48 -20.77 3.14
C THR A 234 -34.76 -20.23 1.90
N LEU A 235 -33.44 -20.25 1.95
CA LEU A 235 -32.55 -19.98 0.82
C LEU A 235 -32.24 -21.29 0.09
N GLN A 236 -32.20 -21.21 -1.23
CA GLN A 236 -32.00 -22.31 -2.16
C GLN A 236 -31.01 -21.91 -3.26
N PHE A 237 -30.37 -22.91 -3.86
CA PHE A 237 -29.57 -22.76 -5.06
C PHE A 237 -30.29 -23.43 -6.24
N LYS A 238 -30.26 -22.82 -7.43
CA LYS A 238 -30.76 -23.46 -8.66
C LYS A 238 -29.62 -23.62 -9.65
N VAL A 239 -29.37 -24.87 -9.99
CA VAL A 239 -28.39 -25.38 -10.92
C VAL A 239 -29.17 -26.00 -12.07
N GLN A 240 -29.24 -25.29 -13.21
CA GLN A 240 -30.04 -25.71 -14.36
C GLN A 240 -29.38 -26.85 -15.12
N GLN A 241 -30.10 -27.97 -15.29
CA GLN A 241 -29.61 -29.12 -16.05
C GLN A 241 -29.39 -28.82 -17.54
N ASN A 242 -30.07 -27.83 -18.13
CA ASN A 242 -29.96 -27.51 -19.56
C ASN A 242 -28.69 -26.72 -19.94
N ASN A 243 -27.93 -26.20 -18.96
CA ASN A 243 -26.53 -25.79 -19.18
C ASN A 243 -25.60 -27.03 -19.29
N PHE A 244 -26.18 -28.22 -19.11
CA PHE A 244 -25.70 -29.60 -19.14
C PHE A 244 -25.19 -30.15 -20.47
N THR A 245 -25.97 -29.86 -21.51
CA THR A 245 -25.92 -30.52 -22.81
C THR A 245 -24.77 -29.96 -23.63
N ILE A 246 -23.59 -30.56 -23.48
CA ILE A 246 -22.47 -30.31 -24.38
C ILE A 246 -22.35 -31.54 -25.28
N ILE A 247 -22.79 -31.37 -26.51
CA ILE A 247 -22.34 -32.14 -27.67
C ILE A 247 -20.98 -31.52 -28.06
N GLY A 248 -19.88 -31.87 -27.39
CA GLY A 248 -18.59 -31.19 -27.62
C GLY A 248 -17.47 -31.42 -26.60
N ARG A 249 -16.27 -30.91 -26.94
CA ARG A 249 -15.03 -31.00 -26.15
C ARG A 249 -15.08 -30.05 -24.94
N ILE A 250 -14.85 -30.56 -23.73
CA ILE A 250 -14.85 -29.73 -22.53
C ILE A 250 -13.60 -28.84 -22.52
N THR A 251 -13.76 -27.55 -22.20
CA THR A 251 -12.66 -26.56 -22.16
C THR A 251 -12.53 -25.86 -20.81
N LYS A 252 -11.40 -25.17 -20.61
CA LYS A 252 -11.15 -24.35 -19.41
C LYS A 252 -12.16 -23.21 -19.27
N ARG A 253 -12.56 -22.59 -20.39
CA ARG A 253 -13.57 -21.50 -20.41
C ARG A 253 -14.92 -21.97 -19.88
N GLU A 254 -15.33 -23.18 -20.26
CA GLU A 254 -16.59 -23.77 -19.81
C GLU A 254 -16.59 -24.05 -18.31
N ILE A 255 -15.49 -24.61 -17.77
CA ILE A 255 -15.34 -24.82 -16.32
C ILE A 255 -15.53 -23.50 -15.56
N LEU A 256 -14.87 -22.43 -16.02
CA LEU A 256 -15.00 -21.11 -15.39
C LEU A 256 -16.43 -20.57 -15.48
N SER A 257 -17.10 -20.76 -16.61
CA SER A 257 -18.50 -20.37 -16.81
C SER A 257 -19.42 -21.08 -15.81
N VAL A 258 -19.28 -22.40 -15.65
CA VAL A 258 -20.07 -23.18 -14.68
C VAL A 258 -19.79 -22.74 -13.24
N ILE A 259 -18.54 -22.47 -12.87
CA ILE A 259 -18.19 -21.94 -11.54
C ILE A 259 -18.86 -20.57 -11.31
N ALA A 260 -18.88 -19.70 -12.34
CA ALA A 260 -19.50 -18.38 -12.24
C ALA A 260 -21.03 -18.45 -12.15
N CYS A 261 -21.67 -19.49 -12.71
CA CYS A 261 -23.11 -19.73 -12.55
C CYS A 261 -23.50 -20.07 -11.10
N LEU A 262 -22.60 -20.68 -10.32
CA LEU A 262 -22.79 -20.94 -8.89
C LEU A 262 -22.51 -19.66 -8.08
N PHE A 263 -23.39 -18.67 -8.23
CA PHE A 263 -23.30 -17.40 -7.55
C PHE A 263 -23.57 -17.55 -6.05
N ASP A 264 -22.52 -17.49 -5.23
CA ASP A 264 -22.57 -17.65 -3.77
C ASP A 264 -21.85 -16.49 -3.05
N PRO A 265 -22.53 -15.34 -2.89
CA PRO A 265 -21.92 -14.15 -2.29
C PRO A 265 -21.61 -14.33 -0.79
N LEU A 266 -22.36 -15.16 -0.08
CA LEU A 266 -22.17 -15.45 1.35
C LEU A 266 -21.17 -16.59 1.60
N GLY A 267 -20.80 -17.37 0.59
CA GLY A 267 -19.91 -18.52 0.72
C GLY A 267 -20.54 -19.75 1.39
N LEU A 268 -21.87 -19.87 1.38
CA LEU A 268 -22.62 -20.97 2.03
C LEU A 268 -22.31 -22.34 1.41
N VAL A 269 -22.14 -22.39 0.08
CA VAL A 269 -21.72 -23.57 -0.68
C VAL A 269 -20.23 -23.50 -1.06
N GLY A 270 -19.47 -22.64 -0.37
CA GLY A 270 -18.03 -22.45 -0.53
C GLY A 270 -17.21 -23.76 -0.57
N PRO A 271 -17.49 -24.77 0.29
CA PRO A 271 -16.83 -26.07 0.22
C PRO A 271 -17.04 -26.85 -1.08
N ALA A 272 -18.22 -26.71 -1.70
CA ALA A 272 -18.45 -27.29 -3.01
C ALA A 272 -17.67 -26.51 -4.07
N ILE A 273 -17.77 -25.17 -4.07
CA ILE A 273 -17.15 -24.29 -5.08
C ILE A 273 -15.62 -24.36 -5.08
N ILE A 274 -14.97 -24.48 -3.91
CA ILE A 274 -13.50 -24.52 -3.83
C ILE A 274 -12.93 -25.72 -4.59
N ARG A 275 -13.64 -26.86 -4.61
CA ARG A 275 -13.24 -28.05 -5.38
C ARG A 275 -13.13 -27.75 -6.87
N ALA A 276 -14.12 -27.05 -7.44
CA ALA A 276 -14.07 -26.61 -8.84
C ALA A 276 -12.92 -25.62 -9.10
N LYS A 277 -12.68 -24.69 -8.17
CA LYS A 277 -11.56 -23.73 -8.25
C LYS A 277 -10.19 -24.43 -8.19
N LEU A 278 -10.07 -25.53 -7.44
CA LEU A 278 -8.85 -26.36 -7.38
C LEU A 278 -8.61 -27.08 -8.71
N MET A 279 -9.65 -27.62 -9.35
CA MET A 279 -9.53 -28.21 -10.70
C MET A 279 -9.08 -27.16 -11.72
N LEU A 280 -9.66 -25.94 -11.67
CA LEU A 280 -9.21 -24.84 -12.52
C LEU A 280 -7.74 -24.47 -12.28
N GLN A 281 -7.28 -24.52 -11.02
CA GLN A 281 -5.86 -24.33 -10.71
C GLN A 281 -4.97 -25.43 -11.29
N GLN A 282 -5.40 -26.68 -11.24
CA GLN A 282 -4.68 -27.80 -11.86
C GLN A 282 -4.50 -27.57 -13.37
N LEU A 283 -5.54 -27.08 -14.06
CA LEU A 283 -5.45 -26.74 -15.48
C LEU A 283 -4.50 -25.57 -15.78
N TRP A 284 -4.30 -24.64 -14.84
CA TRP A 284 -3.27 -23.61 -14.97
C TRP A 284 -1.86 -24.18 -14.76
N ARG A 285 -1.68 -25.15 -13.85
CA ARG A 285 -0.40 -25.85 -13.66
C ARG A 285 0.02 -26.62 -14.91
N LEU A 286 -0.95 -27.25 -15.58
CA LEU A 286 -0.76 -27.95 -16.86
C LEU A 286 -0.60 -27.02 -18.07
N LYS A 287 -0.73 -25.69 -17.89
CA LYS A 287 -0.59 -24.67 -18.95
C LYS A 287 -1.54 -24.86 -20.16
N ILE A 288 -2.68 -25.53 -19.96
CA ILE A 288 -3.72 -25.70 -20.98
C ILE A 288 -4.28 -24.32 -21.39
N GLN A 289 -4.57 -24.11 -22.67
CA GLN A 289 -5.15 -22.85 -23.16
C GLN A 289 -6.65 -22.74 -22.83
N TRP A 290 -7.29 -21.60 -23.13
CA TRP A 290 -8.68 -21.34 -22.76
C TRP A 290 -9.69 -22.27 -23.45
N ASP A 291 -9.45 -22.53 -24.74
CA ASP A 291 -10.36 -23.25 -25.64
C ASP A 291 -9.78 -24.61 -26.09
N GLU A 292 -8.69 -25.04 -25.44
CA GLU A 292 -8.05 -26.34 -25.64
C GLU A 292 -8.81 -27.46 -24.88
N PRO A 293 -8.98 -28.66 -25.48
CA PRO A 293 -9.64 -29.78 -24.81
C PRO A 293 -8.88 -30.24 -23.56
N LEU A 294 -9.63 -30.66 -22.54
CA LEU A 294 -9.04 -31.18 -21.32
C LEU A 294 -8.46 -32.60 -21.52
N PRO A 295 -7.40 -32.98 -20.78
CA PRO A 295 -6.97 -34.37 -20.67
C PRO A 295 -8.08 -35.27 -20.12
N SER A 296 -8.20 -36.50 -20.65
CA SER A 296 -9.29 -37.43 -20.35
C SER A 296 -9.53 -37.65 -18.86
N GLU A 297 -8.46 -37.77 -18.06
CA GLU A 297 -8.55 -37.96 -16.61
C GLU A 297 -9.24 -36.78 -15.90
N ILE A 298 -8.85 -35.54 -16.24
CA ILE A 298 -9.44 -34.34 -15.63
C ILE A 298 -10.85 -34.12 -16.15
N GLN A 299 -11.09 -34.46 -17.42
CA GLN A 299 -12.41 -34.42 -18.03
C GLN A 299 -13.39 -35.33 -17.27
N GLU A 300 -13.00 -36.57 -16.98
CA GLU A 300 -13.83 -37.52 -16.22
C GLU A 300 -14.10 -37.02 -14.79
N GLN A 301 -13.06 -36.55 -14.10
CA GLN A 301 -13.20 -35.95 -12.77
C GLN A 301 -14.17 -34.75 -12.79
N TRP A 302 -14.11 -33.93 -13.85
CA TRP A 302 -14.97 -32.75 -13.99
C TRP A 302 -16.41 -33.14 -14.27
N ILE A 303 -16.65 -34.12 -15.14
CA ILE A 303 -18.00 -34.64 -15.44
C ILE A 303 -18.64 -35.18 -14.16
N ASN A 304 -17.90 -36.00 -13.40
CA ASN A 304 -18.39 -36.57 -12.13
C ASN A 304 -18.73 -35.47 -11.10
N TYR A 305 -17.86 -34.47 -10.95
CA TYR A 305 -18.14 -33.33 -10.08
C TYR A 305 -19.33 -32.50 -10.57
N ARG A 306 -19.40 -32.20 -11.87
CA ARG A 306 -20.47 -31.41 -12.50
C ARG A 306 -21.83 -32.07 -12.30
N ASN A 307 -21.94 -33.37 -12.51
CA ASN A 307 -23.19 -34.12 -12.32
C ASN A 307 -23.66 -34.06 -10.86
N SER A 308 -22.73 -34.04 -9.91
CA SER A 308 -23.07 -33.92 -8.49
C SER A 308 -23.58 -32.52 -8.07
N LEU A 309 -23.33 -31.46 -8.88
CA LEU A 309 -23.79 -30.10 -8.56
C LEU A 309 -25.31 -29.97 -8.53
N CYS A 310 -26.04 -30.78 -9.31
CA CYS A 310 -27.49 -30.78 -9.32
C CYS A 310 -28.10 -31.10 -7.94
N VAL A 311 -27.38 -31.81 -7.08
CA VAL A 311 -27.81 -32.11 -5.70
C VAL A 311 -27.96 -30.84 -4.87
N LEU A 312 -27.26 -29.74 -5.21
CA LEU A 312 -27.42 -28.46 -4.53
C LEU A 312 -28.82 -27.85 -4.71
N ASN A 313 -29.60 -28.30 -5.71
CA ASN A 313 -31.00 -27.87 -5.87
C ASN A 313 -31.89 -28.30 -4.70
N ASN A 314 -31.51 -29.38 -4.03
CA ASN A 314 -32.24 -29.92 -2.90
C ASN A 314 -31.73 -29.36 -1.55
N LEU A 315 -30.73 -28.47 -1.57
CA LEU A 315 -30.17 -27.89 -0.37
C LEU A 315 -31.08 -26.79 0.16
N ILE A 316 -31.67 -27.02 1.33
CA ILE A 316 -32.55 -26.08 2.03
C ILE A 316 -31.77 -25.42 3.16
N ILE A 317 -31.57 -24.11 3.08
CA ILE A 317 -30.81 -23.34 4.08
C ILE A 317 -31.76 -22.36 4.76
N PRO A 318 -31.95 -22.42 6.08
CA PRO A 318 -32.75 -21.41 6.78
C PRO A 318 -32.20 -20.00 6.52
N ARG A 319 -33.06 -19.07 6.11
CA ARG A 319 -32.67 -17.66 5.94
C ARG A 319 -32.22 -17.10 7.29
N GLN A 320 -33.09 -17.22 8.31
CA GLN A 320 -32.87 -16.64 9.63
C GLN A 320 -31.69 -17.30 10.39
N ILE A 321 -30.68 -16.51 10.73
CA ILE A 321 -29.51 -16.93 11.52
C ILE A 321 -29.64 -16.67 13.04
N THR A 322 -30.60 -15.86 13.46
CA THR A 322 -30.92 -15.64 14.88
C THR A 322 -31.88 -16.70 15.42
N CYS A 323 -32.06 -16.68 16.74
CA CYS A 323 -33.09 -17.44 17.45
C CYS A 323 -34.43 -16.66 17.43
N LYS A 324 -35.55 -17.39 17.47
CA LYS A 324 -36.89 -16.80 17.43
C LYS A 324 -37.24 -16.20 18.79
N ASN A 325 -37.51 -14.89 18.80
CA ASN A 325 -37.92 -14.07 19.95
C ASN A 325 -36.93 -14.06 21.14
N ASP A 326 -37.02 -13.02 21.96
CA ASP A 326 -36.36 -12.90 23.27
C ASP A 326 -34.84 -13.17 23.28
N ILE A 327 -34.12 -12.56 22.34
CA ILE A 327 -32.67 -12.69 22.25
C ILE A 327 -32.01 -11.95 23.42
N VAL A 328 -31.38 -12.70 24.33
CA VAL A 328 -30.67 -12.15 25.49
C VAL A 328 -29.20 -11.88 25.16
N ASN A 329 -28.58 -12.77 24.38
CA ASN A 329 -27.14 -12.73 24.14
C ASN A 329 -26.77 -13.21 22.74
N ILE A 330 -25.92 -12.44 22.05
CA ILE A 330 -25.38 -12.76 20.73
C ILE A 330 -23.86 -12.81 20.81
N GLN A 331 -23.28 -13.90 20.33
CA GLN A 331 -21.84 -14.10 20.20
C GLN A 331 -21.47 -14.44 18.76
N ILE A 332 -20.28 -14.00 18.33
CA ILE A 332 -19.72 -14.34 17.03
C ILE A 332 -18.58 -15.33 17.23
N HIS A 333 -18.58 -16.43 16.46
CA HIS A 333 -17.51 -17.42 16.47
C HIS A 333 -16.94 -17.56 15.07
N GLY A 334 -15.68 -17.21 14.91
CA GLY A 334 -14.94 -17.29 13.67
C GLY A 334 -13.94 -18.43 13.66
N PHE A 335 -13.93 -19.24 12.63
CA PHE A 335 -12.99 -20.36 12.48
C PHE A 335 -12.13 -20.15 11.24
N ALA A 336 -10.83 -20.44 11.37
CA ALA A 336 -9.86 -20.33 10.29
C ALA A 336 -9.08 -21.63 10.13
N ASP A 337 -8.86 -22.03 8.88
CA ASP A 337 -8.04 -23.20 8.55
C ASP A 337 -7.39 -23.06 7.17
N ALA A 338 -6.29 -23.79 6.98
CA ALA A 338 -5.65 -23.92 5.69
C ALA A 338 -5.18 -25.36 5.39
N SER A 339 -5.32 -25.74 4.13
CA SER A 339 -4.62 -26.86 3.53
C SER A 339 -3.51 -26.37 2.61
N ILE A 340 -2.69 -27.29 2.10
CA ILE A 340 -1.69 -27.00 1.05
C ILE A 340 -2.33 -26.49 -0.26
N ASN A 341 -3.63 -26.75 -0.46
CA ASN A 341 -4.34 -26.48 -1.71
C ASN A 341 -5.19 -25.21 -1.63
N ALA A 342 -5.80 -24.92 -0.49
CA ALA A 342 -6.62 -23.74 -0.27
C ALA A 342 -6.69 -23.38 1.22
N TYR A 343 -7.05 -22.14 1.52
CA TYR A 343 -7.28 -21.67 2.88
C TYR A 343 -8.59 -20.90 2.95
N GLY A 344 -9.23 -20.94 4.11
CA GLY A 344 -10.55 -20.38 4.27
C GLY A 344 -10.94 -20.10 5.71
N CYS A 345 -12.09 -19.49 5.87
CA CYS A 345 -12.66 -19.15 7.16
C CYS A 345 -14.18 -19.12 7.09
N CYS A 346 -14.83 -19.30 8.23
CA CYS A 346 -16.29 -19.21 8.38
C CYS A 346 -16.65 -18.48 9.67
N LEU A 347 -17.79 -17.79 9.66
CA LEU A 347 -18.35 -17.05 10.79
C LEU A 347 -19.69 -17.64 11.18
N TYR A 348 -19.88 -17.90 12.47
CA TYR A 348 -21.11 -18.39 13.07
C TYR A 348 -21.68 -17.36 14.05
N LEU A 349 -23.00 -17.29 14.11
CA LEU A 349 -23.74 -16.53 15.10
C LEU A 349 -24.27 -17.51 16.15
N ARG A 350 -23.87 -17.33 17.40
CA ARG A 350 -24.44 -18.03 18.56
C ARG A 350 -25.46 -17.12 19.24
N CYS A 351 -26.72 -17.52 19.24
CA CYS A 351 -27.86 -16.80 19.83
C CYS A 351 -28.33 -17.53 21.09
N THR A 352 -28.61 -16.78 22.16
CA THR A 352 -29.21 -17.29 23.40
C THR A 352 -30.56 -16.62 23.60
N ASN A 353 -31.62 -17.42 23.76
CA ASN A 353 -32.95 -16.91 24.08
C ASN A 353 -33.12 -16.69 25.60
N SER A 354 -34.27 -16.17 26.01
CA SER A 354 -34.66 -15.98 27.42
C SER A 354 -34.64 -17.27 28.23
N ASP A 355 -34.93 -18.41 27.59
CA ASP A 355 -34.97 -19.73 28.24
C ASP A 355 -33.57 -20.33 28.43
N GLY A 356 -32.51 -19.63 28.02
CA GLY A 356 -31.12 -20.10 28.09
C GLY A 356 -30.74 -21.11 26.99
N MET A 357 -31.62 -21.38 26.02
CA MET A 357 -31.32 -22.25 24.89
C MET A 357 -30.39 -21.54 23.88
N HIS A 358 -29.32 -22.23 23.52
CA HIS A 358 -28.34 -21.75 22.56
C HIS A 358 -28.60 -22.30 21.15
N THR A 359 -28.39 -21.48 20.13
CA THR A 359 -28.40 -21.92 18.73
C THR A 359 -27.19 -21.34 18.02
N SER A 360 -26.59 -22.09 17.09
CA SER A 360 -25.45 -21.64 16.29
C SER A 360 -25.73 -21.84 14.82
N LYS A 361 -25.55 -20.80 13.99
CA LYS A 361 -25.82 -20.87 12.54
C LYS A 361 -24.74 -20.13 11.74
N LEU A 362 -24.41 -20.67 10.56
CA LEU A 362 -23.43 -20.08 9.63
C LEU A 362 -23.93 -18.74 9.05
N ILE A 363 -23.17 -17.67 9.29
CA ILE A 363 -23.40 -16.33 8.75
C ILE A 363 -22.87 -16.25 7.32
N CYS A 364 -21.58 -16.51 7.15
CA CYS A 364 -20.89 -16.46 5.87
C CYS A 364 -19.54 -17.16 5.97
N ALA A 365 -18.98 -17.52 4.82
CA ALA A 365 -17.64 -18.08 4.73
C ALA A 365 -16.89 -17.51 3.52
N LYS A 366 -15.57 -17.65 3.55
CA LYS A 366 -14.71 -17.20 2.46
C LYS A 366 -13.51 -18.11 2.29
N SER A 367 -13.22 -18.47 1.04
CA SER A 367 -12.07 -19.30 0.68
C SER A 367 -11.23 -18.67 -0.41
N LYS A 368 -9.96 -19.07 -0.43
CA LYS A 368 -8.98 -18.73 -1.45
C LYS A 368 -8.14 -19.96 -1.77
N VAL A 369 -7.91 -20.17 -3.06
CA VAL A 369 -6.96 -21.19 -3.51
C VAL A 369 -5.54 -20.76 -3.13
N ALA A 370 -4.73 -21.69 -2.64
CA ALA A 370 -3.34 -21.44 -2.28
C ALA A 370 -2.55 -20.98 -3.51
N PRO A 371 -1.61 -20.03 -3.39
CA PRO A 371 -0.81 -19.58 -4.53
C PRO A 371 -0.05 -20.73 -5.21
N LEU A 372 0.20 -20.61 -6.53
CA LEU A 372 1.05 -21.57 -7.25
C LEU A 372 2.49 -21.62 -6.72
N LYS A 373 2.96 -20.50 -6.16
CA LYS A 373 4.24 -20.45 -5.44
C LYS A 373 4.08 -21.18 -4.12
N ILE A 374 4.93 -22.18 -3.87
CA ILE A 374 4.92 -22.97 -2.64
C ILE A 374 5.14 -22.06 -1.42
N ILE A 375 4.21 -22.12 -0.49
CA ILE A 375 4.22 -21.43 0.80
C ILE A 375 4.03 -22.51 1.87
N SER A 376 4.70 -22.36 3.02
CA SER A 376 4.56 -23.33 4.12
C SER A 376 3.15 -23.32 4.70
N LEU A 377 2.71 -24.48 5.21
CA LEU A 377 1.38 -24.64 5.80
C LEU A 377 1.08 -23.61 6.91
N PRO A 378 1.99 -23.33 7.88
CA PRO A 378 1.74 -22.30 8.89
C PRO A 378 1.51 -20.90 8.33
N ARG A 379 2.15 -20.57 7.20
CA ARG A 379 1.93 -19.28 6.52
C ARG A 379 0.57 -19.23 5.83
N LEU A 380 0.05 -20.36 5.34
CA LEU A 380 -1.29 -20.45 4.78
C LEU A 380 -2.34 -20.38 5.90
N GLU A 381 -2.13 -21.07 7.01
CA GLU A 381 -2.98 -20.98 8.22
C GLU A 381 -3.03 -19.54 8.75
N LEU A 382 -1.90 -18.83 8.78
CA LEU A 382 -1.87 -17.40 9.12
C LEU A 382 -2.64 -16.55 8.09
N CYS A 383 -2.64 -16.92 6.82
CA CYS A 383 -3.46 -16.26 5.80
C CYS A 383 -4.96 -16.52 6.01
N ALA A 384 -5.33 -17.71 6.48
CA ALA A 384 -6.70 -18.03 6.88
C ALA A 384 -7.15 -17.17 8.07
N ALA A 385 -6.32 -17.10 9.12
CA ALA A 385 -6.56 -16.24 10.29
C ALA A 385 -6.70 -14.76 9.91
N LEU A 386 -5.84 -14.26 9.02
CA LEU A 386 -5.97 -12.90 8.50
C LEU A 386 -7.26 -12.73 7.68
N LEU A 387 -7.63 -13.71 6.84
CA LEU A 387 -8.87 -13.67 6.07
C LEU A 387 -10.09 -13.61 7.01
N LEU A 388 -10.07 -14.37 8.10
CA LEU A 388 -11.10 -14.37 9.13
C LEU A 388 -11.22 -13.00 9.83
N SER A 389 -10.10 -12.42 10.26
CA SER A 389 -10.10 -11.10 10.92
C SER A 389 -10.69 -10.01 10.02
N ARG A 390 -10.36 -10.04 8.71
CA ARG A 390 -10.90 -9.12 7.71
C ARG A 390 -12.39 -9.36 7.46
N LEU A 391 -12.81 -10.62 7.34
CA LEU A 391 -14.22 -10.97 7.10
C LEU A 391 -15.08 -10.56 8.30
N SER A 392 -14.62 -10.85 9.51
CA SER A 392 -15.31 -10.49 10.76
C SER A 392 -15.49 -8.98 10.86
N SER A 393 -14.41 -8.20 10.80
CA SER A 393 -14.48 -6.73 10.86
C SER A 393 -15.42 -6.12 9.81
N LYS A 394 -15.44 -6.72 8.60
CA LYS A 394 -16.24 -6.26 7.46
C LYS A 394 -17.73 -6.57 7.61
N ILE A 395 -18.10 -7.76 8.10
CA ILE A 395 -19.50 -8.23 8.16
C ILE A 395 -20.15 -7.87 9.48
N VAL A 396 -19.46 -8.11 10.59
CA VAL A 396 -20.02 -8.04 11.94
C VAL A 396 -20.54 -6.64 12.27
N SER A 397 -19.80 -5.60 11.87
CA SER A 397 -20.20 -4.20 12.03
C SER A 397 -21.42 -3.79 11.21
N LYS A 398 -21.78 -4.56 10.18
CA LYS A 398 -22.88 -4.27 9.24
C LYS A 398 -24.16 -5.08 9.50
N LEU A 399 -24.12 -6.03 10.45
CA LEU A 399 -25.29 -6.82 10.85
C LEU A 399 -26.30 -6.02 11.68
N ASN A 400 -25.90 -4.89 12.29
CA ASN A 400 -26.73 -4.09 13.20
C ASN A 400 -27.31 -4.87 14.39
N LEU A 401 -26.58 -5.89 14.85
CA LEU A 401 -26.92 -6.67 16.03
C LEU A 401 -26.07 -6.22 17.22
N LYS A 402 -26.65 -6.25 18.43
CA LYS A 402 -25.92 -6.01 19.67
C LYS A 402 -25.11 -7.26 20.04
N ILE A 403 -23.83 -7.26 19.67
CA ILE A 403 -22.94 -8.40 19.89
C ILE A 403 -22.22 -8.23 21.21
N SER A 404 -22.35 -9.24 22.06
CA SER A 404 -21.73 -9.25 23.39
C SER A 404 -20.25 -9.60 23.34
N LYS A 405 -19.87 -10.58 22.51
CA LYS A 405 -18.48 -11.03 22.40
C LYS A 405 -18.18 -11.71 21.06
N SER A 406 -16.94 -11.59 20.61
CA SER A 406 -16.42 -12.30 19.43
C SER A 406 -15.28 -13.23 19.83
N TYR A 407 -15.24 -14.41 19.23
CA TYR A 407 -14.19 -15.41 19.43
C TYR A 407 -13.62 -15.86 18.09
N PHE A 408 -12.32 -16.05 18.04
CA PHE A 408 -11.59 -16.51 16.85
C PHE A 408 -10.83 -17.79 17.15
N TRP A 409 -10.96 -18.78 16.28
CA TRP A 409 -10.49 -20.14 16.50
C TRP A 409 -9.56 -20.58 15.37
N SER A 410 -8.43 -21.19 15.75
CA SER A 410 -7.51 -21.87 14.84
C SER A 410 -6.96 -23.12 15.53
N ASP A 411 -6.75 -24.19 14.78
CA ASP A 411 -6.11 -25.41 15.25
C ASP A 411 -4.57 -25.35 15.19
N SER A 412 -4.03 -24.28 14.61
CA SER A 412 -2.59 -24.07 14.53
C SER A 412 -2.03 -23.33 15.75
N ASN A 413 -1.43 -24.09 16.67
CA ASN A 413 -0.67 -23.52 17.79
C ASN A 413 0.47 -22.59 17.35
N ILE A 414 1.05 -22.83 16.15
CA ILE A 414 2.08 -21.95 15.58
C ILE A 414 1.46 -20.58 15.27
N VAL A 415 0.32 -20.54 14.60
CA VAL A 415 -0.37 -19.28 14.27
C VAL A 415 -0.83 -18.56 15.53
N LEU A 416 -1.38 -19.27 16.53
CA LEU A 416 -1.76 -18.68 17.81
C LEU A 416 -0.54 -18.10 18.55
N SER A 417 0.60 -18.78 18.54
CA SER A 417 1.86 -18.25 19.10
C SER A 417 2.35 -16.99 18.38
N TRP A 418 2.13 -16.93 17.05
CA TRP A 418 2.45 -15.75 16.24
C TRP A 418 1.53 -14.56 16.57
N ILE A 419 0.22 -14.80 16.70
CA ILE A 419 -0.79 -13.77 17.00
C ILE A 419 -0.65 -13.23 18.43
N THR A 420 -0.31 -14.08 19.40
CA THR A 420 -0.13 -13.66 20.80
C THR A 420 1.16 -12.87 21.06
N SER A 421 2.13 -12.97 20.15
CA SER A 421 3.40 -12.25 20.25
C SER A 421 3.41 -10.94 19.47
N PRO A 422 4.20 -9.92 19.90
CA PRO A 422 4.38 -8.69 19.14
C PRO A 422 4.86 -8.96 17.71
N SER A 423 4.18 -8.35 16.73
CA SER A 423 4.46 -8.52 15.29
C SER A 423 5.93 -8.28 14.90
N THR A 424 6.65 -7.42 15.64
CA THR A 424 8.06 -7.08 15.44
C THR A 424 9.03 -8.25 15.59
N LYS A 425 8.64 -9.30 16.33
CA LYS A 425 9.45 -10.52 16.54
C LYS A 425 9.60 -11.37 15.28
N TRP A 426 8.70 -11.22 14.32
CA TRP A 426 8.58 -12.12 13.17
C TRP A 426 9.25 -11.57 11.90
N LYS A 427 9.63 -12.46 10.98
CA LYS A 427 10.04 -12.08 9.61
C LYS A 427 8.87 -11.40 8.88
N THR A 428 9.19 -10.56 7.88
CA THR A 428 8.26 -9.60 7.24
C THR A 428 6.90 -10.19 6.85
N PHE A 429 6.86 -11.37 6.23
CA PHE A 429 5.61 -12.01 5.81
C PHE A 429 4.64 -12.23 6.98
N VAL A 430 5.16 -12.75 8.10
CA VAL A 430 4.39 -13.06 9.31
C VAL A 430 4.12 -11.76 10.09
N ALA A 431 5.13 -10.90 10.25
CA ALA A 431 5.01 -9.63 10.97
C ALA A 431 3.88 -8.75 10.45
N HIS A 432 3.79 -8.53 9.12
CA HIS A 432 2.75 -7.68 8.54
C HIS A 432 1.34 -8.25 8.76
N ARG A 433 1.17 -9.58 8.63
CA ARG A 433 -0.14 -10.23 8.79
C ARG A 433 -0.58 -10.28 10.25
N VAL A 434 0.35 -10.59 11.16
CA VAL A 434 0.11 -10.55 12.60
C VAL A 434 -0.23 -9.13 13.04
N GLY A 435 0.50 -8.12 12.55
CA GLY A 435 0.21 -6.72 12.85
C GLY A 435 -1.21 -6.30 12.42
N GLU A 436 -1.64 -6.73 11.24
CA GLU A 436 -3.02 -6.45 10.78
C GLU A 436 -4.08 -7.21 11.59
N ILE A 437 -3.83 -8.47 11.99
CA ILE A 437 -4.73 -9.22 12.87
C ILE A 437 -4.86 -8.50 14.23
N GLN A 438 -3.74 -8.08 14.81
CA GLN A 438 -3.67 -7.37 16.10
C GLN A 438 -4.32 -5.98 16.04
N GLU A 439 -4.37 -5.34 14.87
CA GLU A 439 -5.09 -4.06 14.68
C GLU A 439 -6.62 -4.26 14.64
N ARG A 440 -7.11 -5.43 14.19
CA ARG A 440 -8.54 -5.69 13.97
C ARG A 440 -9.21 -6.50 15.06
N THR A 441 -8.45 -7.24 15.84
CA THR A 441 -8.96 -8.20 16.83
C THR A 441 -8.14 -8.13 18.10
N SER A 442 -8.76 -8.41 19.25
CA SER A 442 -8.02 -8.55 20.50
C SER A 442 -7.30 -9.89 20.54
N ILE A 443 -6.07 -9.90 21.06
CA ILE A 443 -5.30 -11.14 21.26
C ILE A 443 -6.06 -12.10 22.18
N ALA A 444 -6.80 -11.58 23.16
CA ALA A 444 -7.57 -12.38 24.11
C ALA A 444 -8.78 -13.10 23.50
N ASP A 445 -9.18 -12.73 22.28
CA ASP A 445 -10.31 -13.36 21.59
C ASP A 445 -9.88 -14.60 20.76
N TRP A 446 -8.57 -14.85 20.63
CA TRP A 446 -8.02 -15.97 19.86
C TRP A 446 -7.75 -17.19 20.73
N SER A 447 -8.30 -18.34 20.32
CA SER A 447 -8.22 -19.60 21.06
C SER A 447 -7.96 -20.79 20.13
N HIS A 448 -7.48 -21.89 20.71
CA HIS A 448 -7.28 -23.15 20.00
C HIS A 448 -8.59 -23.94 19.86
N VAL A 449 -8.78 -24.57 18.70
CA VAL A 449 -9.84 -25.56 18.45
C VAL A 449 -9.20 -26.85 17.95
N ASP A 450 -9.75 -28.02 18.32
CA ASP A 450 -9.29 -29.28 17.75
C ASP A 450 -9.58 -29.33 16.24
N THR A 451 -8.63 -29.82 15.44
CA THR A 451 -8.78 -29.94 13.98
C THR A 451 -10.06 -30.68 13.56
N LYS A 452 -10.48 -31.72 14.30
CA LYS A 452 -11.71 -32.47 13.99
C LYS A 452 -12.99 -31.66 14.23
N GLU A 453 -12.90 -30.65 15.07
CA GLU A 453 -13.97 -29.72 15.38
C GLU A 453 -13.79 -28.36 14.69
N ASN A 454 -12.84 -28.23 13.75
CA ASN A 454 -12.67 -27.00 13.00
C ASN A 454 -13.51 -27.02 11.71
N PRO A 455 -14.67 -26.32 11.64
CA PRO A 455 -15.48 -26.29 10.41
C PRO A 455 -14.75 -25.64 9.22
N ALA A 456 -13.71 -24.84 9.47
CA ALA A 456 -12.95 -24.22 8.39
C ALA A 456 -12.13 -25.24 7.57
N ASP A 457 -11.85 -26.45 8.10
CA ASP A 457 -11.19 -27.54 7.36
C ASP A 457 -12.03 -27.98 6.15
N ILE A 458 -13.36 -27.97 6.30
CA ILE A 458 -14.30 -28.31 5.22
C ILE A 458 -14.16 -27.36 4.03
N ILE A 459 -13.98 -26.06 4.29
CA ILE A 459 -13.83 -25.05 3.23
C ILE A 459 -12.39 -24.91 2.72
N SER A 460 -11.38 -25.28 3.52
CA SER A 460 -9.97 -25.28 3.11
C SER A 460 -9.61 -26.48 2.23
N ARG A 461 -10.29 -27.62 2.39
CA ARG A 461 -10.11 -28.83 1.57
C ARG A 461 -11.16 -28.98 0.47
N GLY A 462 -12.37 -28.50 0.72
CA GLY A 462 -13.53 -28.69 -0.13
C GLY A 462 -14.22 -30.03 0.09
N CYS A 463 -15.49 -30.12 -0.31
CA CYS A 463 -16.29 -31.33 -0.19
C CYS A 463 -17.03 -31.65 -1.49
N CYS A 464 -17.53 -32.88 -1.61
CA CYS A 464 -18.46 -33.23 -2.68
C CYS A 464 -19.81 -32.51 -2.42
N PRO A 465 -20.46 -31.92 -3.43
CA PRO A 465 -21.78 -31.29 -3.28
C PRO A 465 -22.82 -32.19 -2.61
N SER A 466 -22.80 -33.50 -2.90
CA SER A 466 -23.74 -34.48 -2.32
C SER A 466 -23.58 -34.69 -0.81
N LYS A 467 -22.41 -34.39 -0.24
CA LYS A 467 -22.15 -34.50 1.21
C LYS A 467 -22.47 -33.21 1.95
N LEU A 468 -22.63 -32.08 1.26
CA LEU A 468 -22.69 -30.78 1.92
C LEU A 468 -23.92 -30.62 2.83
N SER A 469 -25.08 -31.17 2.44
CA SER A 469 -26.31 -31.10 3.23
C SER A 469 -26.23 -31.84 4.56
N SER A 470 -25.45 -32.92 4.65
CA SER A 470 -25.33 -33.74 5.86
C SER A 470 -24.23 -33.28 6.83
N LEU A 471 -23.43 -32.27 6.46
CA LEU A 471 -22.34 -31.76 7.30
C LEU A 471 -22.85 -30.81 8.38
N SER A 472 -23.31 -31.37 9.50
CA SER A 472 -23.76 -30.58 10.67
C SER A 472 -22.69 -29.61 11.18
N LEU A 473 -21.42 -30.03 11.20
CA LEU A 473 -20.28 -29.19 11.58
C LEU A 473 -20.18 -27.93 10.69
N TRP A 474 -20.48 -28.03 9.39
CA TRP A 474 -20.44 -26.87 8.49
C TRP A 474 -21.58 -25.88 8.75
N TRP A 475 -22.81 -26.37 8.98
CA TRP A 475 -23.98 -25.50 9.10
C TRP A 475 -24.16 -24.88 10.48
N PHE A 476 -23.81 -25.63 11.53
CA PHE A 476 -24.06 -25.26 12.93
C PHE A 476 -22.78 -25.06 13.74
N GLY A 477 -21.60 -25.37 13.18
CA GLY A 477 -20.35 -25.34 13.91
C GLY A 477 -20.24 -26.50 14.92
N PRO A 478 -19.24 -26.45 15.82
CA PRO A 478 -19.03 -27.50 16.80
C PRO A 478 -20.17 -27.61 17.81
N LYS A 479 -20.44 -28.84 18.29
CA LYS A 479 -21.57 -29.11 19.21
C LYS A 479 -21.48 -28.32 20.52
N TRP A 480 -20.28 -28.01 20.99
CA TRP A 480 -20.08 -27.21 22.20
C TRP A 480 -20.53 -25.75 22.06
N LEU A 481 -20.74 -25.22 20.85
CA LEU A 481 -21.37 -23.91 20.67
C LEU A 481 -22.83 -23.88 21.16
N ILE A 482 -23.47 -25.03 21.32
CA ILE A 482 -24.88 -25.13 21.74
C ILE A 482 -24.99 -25.47 23.24
N LYS A 483 -23.88 -25.74 23.93
CA LYS A 483 -23.86 -26.00 25.37
C LYS A 483 -23.91 -24.69 26.17
N ASN A 484 -24.35 -24.76 27.44
CA ASN A 484 -24.47 -23.60 28.35
C ASN A 484 -23.11 -23.00 28.68
N GLU A 485 -22.18 -23.85 29.09
CA GLU A 485 -20.79 -23.48 29.31
C GLU A 485 -19.96 -23.92 28.10
N ILE A 486 -19.29 -22.95 27.48
CA ILE A 486 -18.23 -23.25 26.54
C ILE A 486 -17.02 -23.60 27.41
N GLU A 487 -16.81 -24.90 27.63
CA GLU A 487 -15.58 -25.39 28.24
C GLU A 487 -14.41 -25.02 27.31
N TYR A 488 -13.76 -23.90 27.62
CA TYR A 488 -12.50 -23.56 27.00
C TYR A 488 -11.51 -24.67 27.39
N PRO A 489 -10.70 -25.19 26.46
CA PRO A 489 -9.43 -25.76 26.86
C PRO A 489 -8.65 -24.59 27.48
N VAL A 490 -8.73 -24.44 28.80
CA VAL A 490 -7.95 -23.48 29.56
C VAL A 490 -6.50 -23.76 29.20
N GLN A 491 -5.89 -22.86 28.44
CA GLN A 491 -4.44 -22.87 28.32
C GLN A 491 -3.92 -22.60 29.72
N LYS A 492 -3.50 -23.66 30.42
CA LYS A 492 -2.54 -23.53 31.50
C LYS A 492 -1.44 -22.65 30.93
N THR A 493 -1.33 -21.43 31.44
CA THR A 493 -0.10 -20.63 31.38
C THR A 493 0.95 -21.39 32.18
N SER A 494 1.41 -22.52 31.63
CA SER A 494 2.60 -23.19 32.07
C SER A 494 3.73 -22.30 31.63
N SER A 495 4.23 -21.50 32.57
CA SER A 495 5.48 -20.75 32.52
C SER A 495 6.72 -21.67 32.43
N ASN A 496 6.60 -22.80 31.72
CA ASN A 496 7.62 -23.82 31.47
C ASN A 496 7.32 -24.49 30.13
N SER A 497 7.62 -23.82 29.01
CA SER A 497 7.83 -24.50 27.73
C SER A 497 9.29 -24.30 27.34
N THR A 498 10.05 -25.39 27.43
CA THR A 498 11.22 -25.68 26.60
C THR A 498 11.19 -24.89 25.29
N LYS A 499 12.32 -24.23 24.96
CA LYS A 499 12.53 -23.43 23.73
C LYS A 499 12.24 -24.27 22.47
N LEU A 500 10.96 -24.45 22.11
CA LEU A 500 10.56 -24.81 20.77
C LEU A 500 10.90 -23.61 19.88
N LYS A 501 11.83 -23.81 18.94
CA LYS A 501 12.13 -22.80 17.92
C LYS A 501 10.87 -22.55 17.10
N ILE A 502 10.10 -21.52 17.45
CA ILE A 502 8.94 -21.10 16.67
C ILE A 502 9.45 -20.64 15.29
N PRO A 503 8.95 -21.23 14.18
CA PRO A 503 9.38 -20.85 12.84
C PRO A 503 9.18 -19.36 12.56
N GLU A 504 9.96 -18.80 11.64
CA GLU A 504 9.86 -17.38 11.21
C GLU A 504 10.17 -16.33 12.30
N ALA A 505 10.55 -16.74 13.51
CA ALA A 505 11.20 -15.85 14.46
C ALA A 505 12.43 -15.21 13.79
N ARG A 506 12.62 -13.91 13.98
CA ARG A 506 13.90 -13.29 13.65
C ARG A 506 14.93 -13.91 14.59
N GLU A 507 15.95 -14.55 14.02
CA GLU A 507 17.10 -14.96 14.80
C GLU A 507 17.75 -13.69 15.35
N ILE A 508 17.51 -13.43 16.63
CA ILE A 508 18.43 -12.61 17.38
C ILE A 508 19.65 -13.52 17.51
N THR A 509 20.63 -13.34 16.63
CA THR A 509 21.95 -13.92 16.84
C THR A 509 22.50 -13.24 18.07
N ILE A 510 22.17 -13.78 19.24
CA ILE A 510 22.93 -13.55 20.46
C ILE A 510 24.23 -14.28 20.18
N SER A 511 25.21 -13.56 19.63
CA SER A 511 26.59 -14.00 19.69
C SER A 511 26.89 -14.16 21.17
N ASN A 512 26.91 -15.40 21.65
CA ASN A 512 27.48 -15.76 22.94
C ASN A 512 28.98 -15.53 22.84
N VAL A 513 29.40 -14.27 22.89
CA VAL A 513 30.70 -13.93 23.44
C VAL A 513 30.45 -13.95 24.95
N CYS A 514 31.03 -14.94 25.63
CA CYS A 514 31.18 -14.90 27.08
C CYS A 514 31.94 -13.61 27.43
N THR A 515 31.21 -12.52 27.61
CA THR A 515 31.72 -11.33 28.27
C THR A 515 31.07 -11.35 29.63
N ASN A 516 31.90 -11.60 30.65
CA ASN A 516 31.54 -11.37 32.03
C ASN A 516 30.74 -10.07 32.11
N THR A 517 29.53 -10.20 32.63
CA THR A 517 28.61 -9.13 32.96
C THR A 517 29.37 -7.98 33.63
N LEU A 518 29.59 -6.90 32.87
CA LEU A 518 29.76 -5.58 33.42
C LEU A 518 28.54 -4.78 32.99
N ASN A 519 27.58 -4.72 33.91
CA ASN A 519 26.42 -3.83 33.98
C ASN A 519 26.23 -2.89 32.78
N ASP A 520 25.11 -3.09 32.09
CA ASP A 520 24.57 -2.30 30.99
C ASP A 520 24.14 -0.89 31.43
N SER A 521 25.11 -0.12 31.91
CA SER A 521 24.97 1.26 32.39
C SER A 521 25.21 2.28 31.26
N PHE A 522 25.27 1.83 30.01
CA PHE A 522 25.83 2.61 28.90
C PHE A 522 24.95 2.75 27.65
N SER A 523 23.67 2.36 27.73
CA SER A 523 22.67 2.76 26.73
C SER A 523 22.43 4.28 26.72
N LEU A 524 22.75 4.96 27.83
CA LEU A 524 22.52 6.39 28.03
C LEU A 524 23.15 7.27 26.95
N ILE A 525 24.39 7.00 26.51
CA ILE A 525 25.07 7.85 25.50
C ILE A 525 24.29 7.94 24.20
N ASN A 526 23.71 6.82 23.75
CA ASN A 526 23.01 6.75 22.47
C ASN A 526 21.64 7.43 22.49
N HIS A 527 21.13 7.82 23.67
CA HIS A 527 19.81 8.44 23.83
C HIS A 527 19.82 9.98 23.80
N TYR A 528 20.99 10.62 23.67
CA TYR A 528 21.08 12.09 23.64
C TYR A 528 21.62 12.63 22.32
N SER A 529 21.06 13.77 21.89
CA SER A 529 21.48 14.52 20.70
C SER A 529 22.35 15.74 21.03
N SER A 530 22.63 16.01 22.31
CA SER A 530 23.46 17.14 22.75
C SER A 530 24.49 16.66 23.78
N ILE A 531 25.76 17.00 23.55
CA ILE A 531 26.86 16.63 24.46
C ILE A 531 26.71 17.28 25.84
N ASN A 532 26.28 18.55 25.90
CA ASN A 532 26.07 19.27 27.15
C ASN A 532 24.94 18.66 27.98
N LYS A 533 23.85 18.24 27.33
CA LYS A 533 22.75 17.54 28.00
C LYS A 533 23.19 16.19 28.54
N LEU A 534 23.94 15.41 27.74
CA LEU A 534 24.49 14.12 28.16
C LEU A 534 25.40 14.27 29.39
N ILE A 535 26.33 15.23 29.39
CA ILE A 535 27.24 15.47 30.52
C ILE A 535 26.46 15.90 31.77
N ARG A 536 25.51 16.84 31.66
CA ARG A 536 24.71 17.30 32.80
C ARG A 536 23.85 16.21 33.41
N VAL A 537 23.17 15.41 32.58
CA VAL A 537 22.35 14.29 33.07
C VAL A 537 23.24 13.27 33.77
N THR A 538 24.40 12.95 33.18
CA THR A 538 25.35 12.02 33.79
C THR A 538 25.87 12.56 35.14
N ALA A 539 26.14 13.87 35.23
CA ALA A 539 26.53 14.51 36.49
C ALA A 539 25.42 14.42 37.55
N TYR A 540 24.15 14.62 37.19
CA TYR A 540 23.03 14.42 38.12
C TYR A 540 22.88 12.96 38.55
N CYS A 541 23.06 11.99 37.65
CA CYS A 541 23.05 10.58 38.01
C CYS A 541 24.18 10.22 38.98
N LEU A 542 25.38 10.78 38.76
CA LEU A 542 26.53 10.58 39.66
C LEU A 542 26.33 11.26 41.01
N ARG A 543 25.75 12.47 41.04
CA ARG A 543 25.36 13.16 42.28
C ARG A 543 24.31 12.39 43.05
N PHE A 544 23.29 11.87 42.36
CA PHE A 544 22.28 11.02 42.99
C PHE A 544 22.93 9.80 43.64
N ARG A 545 23.83 9.11 42.93
CA ARG A 545 24.61 8.01 43.49
C ARG A 545 25.44 8.44 44.70
N TYR A 546 26.12 9.58 44.64
CA TYR A 546 26.91 10.10 45.76
C TYR A 546 26.04 10.38 47.00
N ASN A 547 24.92 11.09 46.82
CA ASN A 547 23.98 11.43 47.89
C ASN A 547 23.25 10.22 48.48
N ALA A 548 23.03 9.17 47.68
CA ALA A 548 22.49 7.90 48.14
C ALA A 548 23.49 7.12 49.01
N LEU A 549 24.79 7.29 48.76
CA LEU A 549 25.88 6.64 49.51
C LEU A 549 26.35 7.47 50.73
N HIS A 550 26.16 8.79 50.71
CA HIS A 550 26.60 9.71 51.77
C HIS A 550 25.43 10.55 52.25
N THR A 551 24.68 10.01 53.21
CA THR A 551 23.46 10.64 53.75
C THR A 551 23.73 11.91 54.55
N ASN A 552 24.91 12.05 55.14
CA ASN A 552 25.27 13.17 56.03
C ASN A 552 25.96 14.35 55.32
N SER A 553 26.36 14.21 54.06
CA SER A 553 27.08 15.24 53.27
C SER A 553 26.50 15.38 51.87
N ARG A 554 25.19 15.57 51.78
CA ARG A 554 24.48 15.63 50.48
C ARG A 554 24.83 16.91 49.71
N LEU A 555 25.19 16.73 48.45
CA LEU A 555 25.38 17.82 47.49
C LEU A 555 24.00 18.30 47.00
N THR A 556 23.73 19.60 47.15
CA THR A 556 22.48 20.24 46.73
C THR A 556 22.77 21.50 45.89
N GLY A 557 21.76 22.03 45.19
CA GLY A 557 21.92 23.22 44.34
C GLY A 557 22.39 22.95 42.90
N MET A 558 22.97 23.94 42.22
CA MET A 558 23.44 23.83 40.84
C MET A 558 24.64 22.85 40.72
N LEU A 559 24.85 22.29 39.53
CA LEU A 559 26.02 21.43 39.25
C LEU A 559 27.31 22.24 39.34
N SER A 560 28.26 21.78 40.18
CA SER A 560 29.59 22.38 40.24
C SER A 560 30.40 22.06 38.98
N LEU A 561 31.43 22.87 38.72
CA LEU A 561 32.38 22.63 37.61
C LEU A 561 33.10 21.29 37.78
N GLU A 562 33.39 20.87 39.01
CA GLU A 562 34.07 19.61 39.31
C GLU A 562 33.19 18.41 38.96
N GLU A 563 31.89 18.46 39.28
CA GLU A 563 30.95 17.40 38.92
C GLU A 563 30.76 17.27 37.40
N ILE A 564 30.74 18.39 36.69
CA ILE A 564 30.66 18.40 35.22
C ILE A 564 31.93 17.81 34.61
N LYS A 565 33.12 18.19 35.12
CA LYS A 565 34.42 17.64 34.68
C LYS A 565 34.49 16.14 34.96
N TYR A 566 34.10 15.70 36.15
CA TYR A 566 34.09 14.30 36.54
C TYR A 566 33.13 13.46 35.69
N ALA A 567 31.91 13.95 35.45
CA ALA A 567 30.96 13.29 34.57
C ALA A 567 31.49 13.12 33.14
N ARG A 568 32.18 14.14 32.61
CA ARG A 568 32.85 14.07 31.30
C ARG A 568 33.93 12.98 31.27
N ILE A 569 34.76 12.89 32.31
CA ILE A 569 35.79 11.85 32.45
C ILE A 569 35.15 10.45 32.48
N VAL A 570 34.10 10.26 33.29
CA VAL A 570 33.39 8.97 33.40
C VAL A 570 32.82 8.52 32.04
N ILE A 571 32.18 9.44 31.30
CA ILE A 571 31.68 9.17 29.95
C ILE A 571 32.81 8.67 29.04
N ILE A 572 33.94 9.37 29.00
CA ILE A 572 35.06 9.03 28.13
C ILE A 572 35.71 7.71 28.54
N ARG A 573 35.90 7.46 29.85
CA ARG A 573 36.42 6.18 30.36
C ARG A 573 35.59 5.00 29.86
N CYS A 574 34.27 5.14 29.90
CA CYS A 574 33.37 4.10 29.42
C CYS A 574 33.40 3.96 27.88
N VAL A 575 33.52 5.06 27.12
CA VAL A 575 33.73 5.03 25.66
C VAL A 575 35.02 4.26 25.32
N GLN A 576 36.12 4.57 25.99
CA GLN A 576 37.42 3.90 25.78
C GLN A 576 37.38 2.44 26.22
N LYS A 577 36.77 2.12 27.37
CA LYS A 577 36.65 0.74 27.87
C LYS A 577 35.94 -0.19 26.89
N ARG A 578 34.97 0.33 26.14
CA ARG A 578 34.25 -0.42 25.10
C ARG A 578 35.03 -0.52 23.79
N SER A 579 35.62 0.59 23.34
CA SER A 579 36.27 0.64 22.02
C SER A 579 37.71 0.14 22.01
N PHE A 580 38.40 0.14 23.15
CA PHE A 580 39.82 -0.19 23.30
C PHE A 580 40.04 -1.20 24.45
N GLN A 581 39.12 -2.16 24.61
CA GLN A 581 39.13 -3.08 25.75
C GLN A 581 40.43 -3.92 25.81
N HIS A 582 40.93 -4.37 24.66
CA HIS A 582 42.16 -5.15 24.57
C HIS A 582 43.37 -4.28 24.88
N GLU A 583 43.44 -3.08 24.29
CA GLU A 583 44.53 -2.13 24.53
C GLU A 583 44.61 -1.67 25.98
N ILE A 584 43.47 -1.49 26.67
CA ILE A 584 43.45 -1.15 28.10
C ILE A 584 44.02 -2.30 28.93
N LYS A 585 43.65 -3.54 28.63
CA LYS A 585 44.21 -4.72 29.32
C LYS A 585 45.72 -4.83 29.10
N ASP A 586 46.18 -4.60 27.87
CA ASP A 586 47.60 -4.63 27.51
C ASP A 586 48.36 -3.49 28.20
N LEU A 587 47.82 -2.27 28.24
CA LEU A 587 48.44 -1.13 28.93
C LEU A 587 48.51 -1.29 30.45
N ILE A 588 47.51 -1.94 31.07
CA ILE A 588 47.52 -2.22 32.51
C ILE A 588 48.54 -3.33 32.84
N LYS A 589 48.63 -4.38 32.02
CA LYS A 589 49.47 -5.56 32.30
C LYS A 589 50.91 -5.43 31.79
N LEU A 590 51.07 -5.00 30.54
CA LEU A 590 52.32 -5.02 29.77
C LEU A 590 52.94 -3.63 29.59
N LYS A 591 52.24 -2.56 30.07
CA LYS A 591 52.61 -1.14 29.89
C LYS A 591 52.79 -0.70 28.43
N ASN A 592 52.43 -1.54 27.46
CA ASN A 592 52.50 -1.25 26.03
C ASN A 592 51.37 -2.00 25.29
N VAL A 593 50.96 -1.52 24.12
CA VAL A 593 49.92 -2.17 23.29
C VAL A 593 50.55 -3.07 22.23
N SER A 594 49.82 -4.07 21.74
CA SER A 594 50.26 -4.92 20.62
C SER A 594 50.65 -4.09 19.39
N SER A 595 51.69 -4.52 18.67
CA SER A 595 52.14 -3.95 17.39
C SER A 595 51.05 -3.96 16.30
N SER A 596 50.05 -4.83 16.43
CA SER A 596 48.88 -4.93 15.56
C SER A 596 47.79 -3.89 15.85
N SER A 597 47.82 -3.22 17.01
CA SER A 597 46.80 -2.24 17.38
C SER A 597 46.96 -0.93 16.60
N LYS A 598 45.82 -0.34 16.22
CA LYS A 598 45.76 1.00 15.60
C LYS A 598 46.33 2.09 16.51
N LEU A 599 46.41 1.83 17.82
CA LEU A 599 46.95 2.77 18.79
C LEU A 599 48.47 2.67 18.96
N PHE A 600 49.13 1.59 18.51
CA PHE A 600 50.56 1.36 18.74
C PHE A 600 51.45 2.56 18.35
N ARG A 601 51.18 3.14 17.17
CA ARG A 601 51.94 4.29 16.64
C ARG A 601 51.76 5.59 17.44
N LEU A 602 50.77 5.65 18.34
CA LEU A 602 50.48 6.80 19.19
C LEU A 602 51.15 6.71 20.57
N CYS A 603 51.97 5.68 20.81
CA CYS A 603 52.64 5.40 22.08
C CYS A 603 51.69 5.62 23.29
N PRO A 604 50.53 4.94 23.32
CA PRO A 604 49.45 5.27 24.24
C PRO A 604 49.84 4.92 25.68
N PHE A 605 49.37 5.71 26.63
CA PHE A 605 49.50 5.40 28.06
C PHE A 605 48.20 5.74 28.79
N ILE A 606 48.02 5.15 29.97
CA ILE A 606 46.88 5.43 30.84
C ILE A 606 47.31 6.44 31.89
N ASP A 607 46.53 7.50 32.07
CA ASP A 607 46.78 8.51 33.10
C ASP A 607 46.13 8.16 34.45
N ASN A 608 46.31 9.05 35.44
CA ASN A 608 45.77 8.88 36.79
C ASN A 608 44.23 8.83 36.81
N ASP A 609 43.58 9.45 35.82
CA ASP A 609 42.12 9.41 35.64
C ASP A 609 41.64 8.12 34.95
N GLY A 610 42.55 7.22 34.58
CA GLY A 610 42.25 5.96 33.91
C GLY A 610 41.81 6.12 32.46
N LEU A 611 42.28 7.19 31.78
CA LEU A 611 42.03 7.50 30.38
C LEU A 611 43.25 7.17 29.52
N ILE A 612 43.03 6.62 28.33
CA ILE A 612 44.07 6.44 27.32
C ILE A 612 44.38 7.80 26.68
N LYS A 613 45.64 8.23 26.77
CA LYS A 613 46.17 9.44 26.15
C LYS A 613 47.29 9.12 25.17
N VAL A 614 47.51 10.01 24.21
CA VAL A 614 48.62 9.92 23.26
C VAL A 614 49.94 10.27 23.95
N GLY A 615 50.93 9.39 23.83
CA GLY A 615 52.31 9.65 24.24
C GLY A 615 53.16 10.17 23.07
N GLY A 616 54.35 10.70 23.35
CA GLY A 616 55.28 11.10 22.29
C GLY A 616 56.19 12.27 22.65
N ARG A 617 56.79 12.87 21.60
CA ARG A 617 57.88 13.88 21.67
C ARG A 617 57.51 15.17 22.40
N LEU A 618 56.22 15.49 22.50
CA LEU A 618 55.72 16.70 23.18
C LEU A 618 55.71 16.59 24.72
N LYS A 619 56.10 15.44 25.28
CA LYS A 619 56.15 15.21 26.73
C LYS A 619 56.98 16.27 27.49
N ASN A 620 58.06 16.76 26.86
CA ASN A 620 59.02 17.69 27.47
C ASN A 620 58.72 19.18 27.18
N ALA A 621 57.64 19.49 26.46
CA ALA A 621 57.28 20.87 26.12
C ALA A 621 56.50 21.54 27.26
N ALA A 622 57.21 22.10 28.24
CA ALA A 622 56.62 22.71 29.45
C ALA A 622 55.70 23.92 29.17
N SER A 623 55.83 24.57 28.02
CA SER A 623 55.04 25.75 27.61
C SER A 623 53.64 25.42 27.05
N ILE A 624 53.28 24.14 26.95
CA ILE A 624 52.03 23.67 26.32
C ILE A 624 51.11 23.00 27.35
N ASP A 625 49.80 23.24 27.24
CA ASP A 625 48.80 22.66 28.14
C ASP A 625 48.87 21.11 28.17
N ILE A 626 48.57 20.52 29.33
CA ILE A 626 48.70 19.07 29.53
C ILE A 626 47.81 18.24 28.59
N TYR A 627 46.64 18.77 28.21
CA TYR A 627 45.73 18.09 27.27
C TYR A 627 46.18 18.23 25.81
N GLN A 628 47.01 19.24 25.50
CA GLN A 628 47.64 19.39 24.20
C GLN A 628 48.91 18.54 24.08
N ARG A 629 49.67 18.38 25.18
CA ARG A 629 50.82 17.45 25.26
C ARG A 629 50.39 16.00 25.13
N HIS A 630 49.28 15.65 25.80
CA HIS A 630 48.76 14.29 25.90
C HIS A 630 47.25 14.24 25.61
N PRO A 631 46.84 14.42 24.34
CA PRO A 631 45.42 14.45 23.98
C PRO A 631 44.76 13.10 24.21
N ILE A 632 43.49 13.14 24.64
CA ILE A 632 42.73 11.95 25.02
C ILE A 632 42.26 11.21 23.77
N VAL A 633 42.57 9.91 23.67
CA VAL A 633 42.25 9.13 22.47
C VAL A 633 40.75 8.86 22.37
N LEU A 634 40.13 9.16 21.22
CA LEU A 634 38.72 8.90 20.95
C LEU A 634 38.52 7.96 19.74
N PRO A 635 37.58 7.00 19.81
CA PRO A 635 37.26 6.12 18.69
C PRO A 635 36.55 6.88 17.55
N ALA A 636 36.81 6.46 16.31
CA ALA A 636 36.26 7.09 15.10
C ALA A 636 34.73 6.91 14.98
N ASN A 637 34.25 5.69 15.19
CA ASN A 637 32.86 5.30 14.98
C ASN A 637 32.11 5.22 16.31
N ASN A 638 31.99 6.34 17.01
CA ASN A 638 31.26 6.41 18.28
C ASN A 638 30.35 7.64 18.34
N HIS A 639 29.15 7.48 18.89
CA HIS A 639 28.16 8.54 19.00
C HIS A 639 28.65 9.72 19.84
N PHE A 640 29.39 9.49 20.93
CA PHE A 640 29.99 10.56 21.73
C PHE A 640 30.98 11.39 20.90
N THR A 641 31.86 10.73 20.13
CA THR A 641 32.82 11.42 19.25
C THR A 641 32.07 12.29 18.24
N ARG A 642 30.97 11.80 17.66
CA ARG A 642 30.14 12.59 16.74
C ARG A 642 29.52 13.82 17.41
N LEU A 643 28.89 13.65 18.56
CA LEU A 643 28.30 14.78 19.31
C LEU A 643 29.35 15.83 19.69
N LEU A 644 30.59 15.41 20.00
CA LEU A 644 31.70 16.32 20.27
C LEU A 644 32.06 17.16 19.04
N PHE A 645 32.18 16.54 17.87
CA PHE A 645 32.46 17.27 16.62
C PHE A 645 31.31 18.21 16.24
N GLU A 646 30.07 17.79 16.42
CA GLU A 646 28.89 18.64 16.20
C GLU A 646 28.90 19.86 17.13
N HIS A 647 29.17 19.66 18.42
CA HIS A 647 29.26 20.75 19.39
C HIS A 647 30.41 21.72 19.12
N GLU A 648 31.58 21.19 18.75
CA GLU A 648 32.76 22.01 18.44
C GLU A 648 32.57 22.81 17.15
N HIS A 649 31.89 22.23 16.16
CA HIS A 649 31.51 22.93 14.94
C HIS A 649 30.59 24.12 15.24
N GLU A 650 29.56 23.92 16.07
CA GLU A 650 28.66 25.00 16.52
C GLU A 650 29.41 26.07 17.34
N ARG A 651 30.27 25.66 18.28
CA ARG A 651 31.07 26.57 19.11
C ARG A 651 32.01 27.45 18.28
N CYS A 652 32.56 26.91 17.20
CA CYS A 652 33.43 27.64 16.27
C CYS A 652 32.65 28.42 15.21
N MET A 653 31.36 28.70 15.44
CA MET A 653 30.49 29.43 14.50
C MET A 653 30.45 28.80 13.10
N HIS A 654 30.42 27.47 13.02
CA HIS A 654 30.48 26.69 11.79
C HIS A 654 31.79 26.78 11.00
N GLY A 655 32.92 26.98 11.71
CA GLY A 655 34.25 26.95 11.10
C GLY A 655 34.48 25.69 10.23
N GLY A 656 35.26 25.86 9.16
CA GLY A 656 35.52 24.80 8.18
C GLY A 656 36.14 23.52 8.79
N PRO A 657 36.27 22.44 8.01
CA PRO A 657 36.70 21.14 8.54
C PRO A 657 38.06 21.17 9.25
N GLN A 658 38.98 22.01 8.78
CA GLN A 658 40.30 22.18 9.40
C GLN A 658 40.22 22.91 10.74
N ALA A 659 39.44 23.99 10.83
CA ALA A 659 39.20 24.74 12.06
C ALA A 659 38.45 23.90 13.11
N THR A 660 37.41 23.18 12.71
CA THR A 660 36.68 22.26 13.62
C THR A 660 37.59 21.14 14.12
N LEU A 661 38.47 20.60 13.27
CA LEU A 661 39.41 19.57 13.69
C LEU A 661 40.51 20.12 14.62
N SER A 662 41.00 21.35 14.38
CA SER A 662 42.06 21.94 15.20
C SER A 662 41.57 22.18 16.62
N THR A 663 40.34 22.67 16.81
CA THR A 663 39.76 22.89 18.15
C THR A 663 39.52 21.60 18.91
N VAL A 664 39.02 20.54 18.24
CA VAL A 664 38.90 19.20 18.85
C VAL A 664 40.28 18.67 19.29
N ARG A 665 41.32 18.90 18.48
CA ARG A 665 42.69 18.43 18.74
C ARG A 665 43.40 19.11 19.89
N LEU A 666 42.87 20.22 20.42
CA LEU A 666 43.41 20.85 21.62
C LEU A 666 43.27 19.95 22.86
N GLN A 667 42.28 19.05 22.89
CA GLN A 667 42.02 18.18 24.05
C GLN A 667 41.91 16.69 23.69
N TYR A 668 41.58 16.37 22.44
CA TYR A 668 41.24 15.02 22.01
C TYR A 668 42.02 14.57 20.78
N TRP A 669 42.35 13.30 20.73
CA TRP A 669 42.90 12.65 19.55
C TRP A 669 41.89 11.66 18.95
N PRO A 670 40.94 12.14 18.13
CA PRO A 670 39.98 11.28 17.45
C PRO A 670 40.64 10.50 16.32
N LEU A 671 40.53 9.17 16.38
CA LEU A 671 40.90 8.32 15.26
C LEU A 671 40.07 8.72 14.03
N ASN A 672 40.72 8.84 12.87
CA ASN A 672 40.08 9.30 11.63
C ASN A 672 39.42 10.69 11.69
N GLY A 673 39.86 11.58 12.59
CA GLY A 673 39.23 12.87 12.85
C GLY A 673 39.03 13.79 11.64
N ARG A 674 39.90 13.73 10.62
CA ARG A 674 39.76 14.51 9.37
C ARG A 674 38.45 14.19 8.62
N ASN A 675 38.10 12.91 8.54
CA ASN A 675 36.89 12.48 7.85
C ASN A 675 35.64 12.80 8.66
N ILE A 676 35.72 12.74 9.99
CA ILE A 676 34.62 13.12 10.89
C ILE A 676 34.36 14.62 10.80
N ALA A 677 35.40 15.45 10.80
CA ALA A 677 35.28 16.90 10.64
C ALA A 677 34.63 17.27 9.30
N ARG A 678 35.10 16.69 8.18
CA ARG A 678 34.51 16.91 6.85
C ARG A 678 33.04 16.50 6.81
N SER A 679 32.72 15.30 7.29
CA SER A 679 31.34 14.80 7.34
C SER A 679 30.41 15.68 8.17
N THR A 680 30.91 16.22 9.30
CA THR A 680 30.14 17.10 10.19
C THR A 680 29.82 18.44 9.51
N VAL A 681 30.82 19.07 8.88
CA VAL A 681 30.65 20.33 8.17
C VAL A 681 29.79 20.17 6.91
N HIS A 682 30.01 19.11 6.12
CA HIS A 682 29.27 18.91 4.86
C HIS A 682 27.79 18.61 5.09
N LYS A 683 27.43 18.00 6.23
CA LYS A 683 26.02 17.74 6.59
C LYS A 683 25.32 18.96 7.21
N ARG A 684 26.05 19.93 7.76
CA ARG A 684 25.51 21.02 8.58
C ARG A 684 26.10 22.40 8.24
N GLY A 685 26.58 22.59 7.01
CA GLY A 685 27.00 23.91 6.53
C GLY A 685 25.80 24.88 6.54
N LYS A 686 26.06 26.13 6.89
CA LYS A 686 25.04 27.20 6.84
C LYS A 686 24.74 27.55 5.38
N SER A 687 23.46 27.53 5.00
CA SER A 687 23.02 28.00 3.68
C SER A 687 23.11 29.52 3.63
N SER A 688 23.72 30.10 2.60
CA SER A 688 23.71 31.56 2.41
C SER A 688 22.37 32.06 1.88
N VAL A 689 21.64 31.23 1.13
CA VAL A 689 20.33 31.57 0.55
C VAL A 689 19.41 30.34 0.57
N ILE A 690 18.13 30.52 0.91
CA ILE A 690 17.09 29.48 0.86
C ILE A 690 16.03 29.93 -0.15
N TYR A 691 15.62 29.05 -1.06
CA TYR A 691 14.54 29.29 -2.02
C TYR A 691 13.36 28.35 -1.73
N SER A 692 12.13 28.86 -1.67
CA SER A 692 10.91 28.08 -1.39
C SER A 692 9.76 28.45 -2.33
N ASP A 693 8.92 27.48 -2.65
CA ASP A 693 7.65 27.68 -3.37
C ASP A 693 6.54 28.22 -2.44
N ASN A 694 5.44 28.66 -3.04
CA ASN A 694 4.26 29.21 -2.36
C ASN A 694 2.95 28.51 -2.82
N ALA A 695 2.93 27.17 -2.80
CA ALA A 695 1.81 26.37 -3.33
C ALA A 695 0.92 25.75 -2.23
N THR A 696 -0.40 25.86 -2.42
CA THR A 696 -1.48 25.63 -1.43
C THR A 696 -2.23 24.31 -1.62
N ASN A 697 -1.57 23.15 -1.63
CA ASN A 697 -2.25 21.88 -1.89
C ASN A 697 -2.25 21.00 -0.63
N PHE A 698 -3.40 20.85 0.04
CA PHE A 698 -3.98 19.59 0.56
C PHE A 698 -5.10 19.93 1.55
N ALA A 699 -6.37 19.69 1.21
CA ALA A 699 -7.53 20.13 2.00
C ALA A 699 -7.60 19.61 3.45
N GLY A 700 -6.93 18.49 3.79
CA GLY A 700 -6.75 18.05 5.19
C GLY A 700 -5.55 18.69 5.90
N ALA A 701 -4.48 19.01 5.15
CA ALA A 701 -3.38 19.81 5.67
C ALA A 701 -3.76 21.29 5.80
N ASN A 702 -4.73 21.78 5.01
CA ASN A 702 -5.23 23.16 5.00
C ASN A 702 -5.87 23.57 6.34
N ASN A 703 -6.46 22.63 7.07
CA ASN A 703 -7.04 22.92 8.39
C ASN A 703 -5.96 23.03 9.48
N LYS A 704 -4.92 22.17 9.46
CA LYS A 704 -3.73 22.34 10.33
C LYS A 704 -2.82 23.50 9.91
N LEU A 705 -2.74 23.75 8.61
CA LEU A 705 -2.06 24.90 8.06
C LEU A 705 -2.82 26.17 8.38
N LYS A 706 -4.14 26.20 8.53
CA LYS A 706 -4.88 27.37 9.05
C LYS A 706 -4.50 27.72 10.48
N GLU A 707 -4.40 26.73 11.36
CA GLU A 707 -3.86 26.90 12.73
C GLU A 707 -2.43 27.46 12.71
N TRP A 708 -1.59 27.01 11.78
CA TRP A 708 -0.21 27.51 11.62
C TRP A 708 -0.15 28.83 10.85
N TYR A 709 -1.09 29.09 9.95
CA TYR A 709 -1.25 30.30 9.13
C TYR A 709 -1.62 31.47 10.04
N ASP A 710 -2.49 31.24 11.02
CA ASP A 710 -2.79 32.24 12.05
C ASP A 710 -1.58 32.52 12.97
N VAL A 711 -0.64 31.57 13.12
CA VAL A 711 0.64 31.77 13.85
C VAL A 711 1.73 32.44 13.00
N PHE A 712 1.77 32.17 11.69
CA PHE A 712 2.75 32.72 10.74
C PHE A 712 2.32 34.06 10.09
N GLN A 713 1.04 34.43 10.15
CA GLN A 713 0.51 35.72 9.70
C GLN A 713 0.66 36.83 10.75
N VAL A 714 0.99 36.50 12.00
CA VAL A 714 1.32 37.52 13.00
C VAL A 714 2.66 38.15 12.61
N GLU A 715 2.64 39.43 12.23
CA GLU A 715 3.82 40.25 11.88
C GLU A 715 5.01 40.02 12.83
N LYS A 716 4.71 39.85 14.12
CA LYS A 716 5.66 39.59 15.20
C LYS A 716 6.52 38.33 15.01
N HIS A 717 6.03 37.30 14.31
CA HIS A 717 6.77 36.04 14.10
C HIS A 717 7.60 36.06 12.82
N LYS A 718 7.12 36.76 11.78
CA LYS A 718 7.85 37.01 10.54
C LYS A 718 9.09 37.87 10.80
N SER A 719 8.95 38.93 11.62
CA SER A 719 10.08 39.73 12.09
C SER A 719 11.10 38.91 12.89
N LYS A 720 10.66 38.01 13.79
CA LYS A 720 11.58 37.13 14.54
C LYS A 720 12.31 36.12 13.68
N LEU A 721 11.66 35.63 12.62
CA LEU A 721 12.23 34.67 11.69
C LEU A 721 13.23 35.35 10.76
N ASP A 722 12.89 36.52 10.24
CA ASP A 722 13.80 37.36 9.47
C ASP A 722 14.99 37.83 10.33
N GLU A 723 14.76 38.20 11.58
CA GLU A 723 15.82 38.53 12.54
C GLU A 723 16.73 37.32 12.82
N PHE A 724 16.16 36.13 13.04
CA PHE A 724 16.93 34.89 13.24
C PHE A 724 17.77 34.51 12.00
N LEU A 725 17.19 34.63 10.81
CA LEU A 725 17.86 34.28 9.55
C LEU A 725 18.92 35.32 9.18
N THR A 726 18.65 36.60 9.41
CA THR A 726 19.61 37.71 9.24
C THR A 726 20.79 37.56 10.20
N ASN A 727 20.52 37.26 11.48
CA ASN A 727 21.56 36.98 12.48
C ASN A 727 22.41 35.75 12.14
N ASN A 728 21.90 34.84 11.31
CA ASN A 728 22.63 33.66 10.82
C ASN A 728 23.22 33.83 9.41
N GLY A 729 23.08 35.00 8.78
CA GLY A 729 23.59 35.29 7.44
C GLY A 729 22.88 34.51 6.32
N VAL A 730 21.61 34.13 6.54
CA VAL A 730 20.81 33.31 5.63
C VAL A 730 19.72 34.16 4.98
N GLN A 731 19.74 34.31 3.66
CA GLN A 731 18.69 35.04 2.93
C GLN A 731 17.57 34.08 2.48
N TRP A 732 16.33 34.27 2.92
CA TRP A 732 15.20 33.45 2.44
C TRP A 732 14.42 34.17 1.33
N LYS A 733 14.26 33.52 0.17
CA LYS A 733 13.54 34.03 -1.00
C LYS A 733 12.37 33.12 -1.38
N PHE A 734 11.17 33.67 -1.48
CA PHE A 734 10.01 32.96 -2.01
C PHE A 734 9.89 33.22 -3.51
N ILE A 735 9.61 32.17 -4.30
CA ILE A 735 9.18 32.36 -5.69
C ILE A 735 7.69 32.71 -5.75
N PRO A 736 7.23 33.43 -6.79
CA PRO A 736 5.81 33.75 -6.94
C PRO A 736 4.92 32.51 -6.94
N ALA A 737 3.76 32.60 -6.28
CA ALA A 737 2.81 31.49 -6.21
C ALA A 737 2.35 31.07 -7.62
N ARG A 738 2.27 29.76 -7.86
CA ARG A 738 1.89 29.16 -9.15
C ARG A 738 2.82 29.48 -10.33
N SER A 739 4.09 29.80 -10.07
CA SER A 739 5.09 30.02 -11.12
C SER A 739 6.19 28.93 -11.10
N PRO A 740 5.87 27.65 -11.41
CA PRO A 740 6.84 26.55 -11.40
C PRO A 740 8.01 26.74 -12.38
N HIS A 741 7.86 27.61 -13.40
CA HIS A 741 8.95 28.00 -14.28
C HIS A 741 10.13 28.67 -13.54
N PHE A 742 9.89 29.38 -12.43
CA PHE A 742 10.96 29.94 -11.59
C PHE A 742 11.70 28.85 -10.80
N GLY A 743 11.09 27.68 -10.62
CA GLY A 743 11.68 26.51 -9.95
C GLY A 743 12.40 25.53 -10.89
N GLY A 744 12.38 25.77 -12.20
CA GLY A 744 12.65 24.76 -13.22
C GLY A 744 13.97 24.00 -13.10
N LEU A 745 15.06 24.64 -12.67
CA LEU A 745 16.38 24.00 -12.53
C LEU A 745 16.44 23.01 -11.37
N TRP A 746 15.93 23.37 -10.18
CA TRP A 746 15.93 22.47 -9.03
C TRP A 746 14.76 21.48 -9.08
N GLU A 747 13.62 21.84 -9.66
CA GLU A 747 12.53 20.89 -9.96
C GLU A 747 12.98 19.81 -10.96
N ALA A 748 13.77 20.16 -11.97
CA ALA A 748 14.37 19.19 -12.90
C ALA A 748 15.38 18.26 -12.18
N ALA A 749 16.17 18.79 -11.25
CA ALA A 749 17.07 17.98 -10.43
C ALA A 749 16.29 17.02 -9.49
N VAL A 750 15.24 17.51 -8.83
CA VAL A 750 14.35 16.71 -7.97
C VAL A 750 13.61 15.64 -8.78
N LYS A 751 13.14 15.98 -9.98
CA LYS A 751 12.53 15.02 -10.92
C LYS A 751 13.51 13.95 -11.36
N SER A 752 14.76 14.33 -11.66
CA SER A 752 15.82 13.39 -12.03
C SER A 752 16.15 12.43 -10.88
N MET A 753 16.29 12.95 -9.67
CA MET A 753 16.48 12.14 -8.46
C MET A 753 15.33 11.15 -8.23
N LYS A 754 14.08 11.63 -8.24
CA LYS A 754 12.89 10.79 -8.06
C LYS A 754 12.78 9.71 -9.13
N ASN A 755 13.09 10.04 -10.38
CA ASN A 755 13.06 9.07 -11.49
C ASN A 755 14.15 8.00 -11.35
N ILE A 756 15.38 8.37 -11.00
CA ILE A 756 16.49 7.43 -10.78
C ILE A 756 16.15 6.48 -9.63
N VAL A 757 15.67 7.00 -8.50
CA VAL A 757 15.29 6.20 -7.33
C VAL A 757 14.13 5.26 -7.67
N ARG A 758 13.06 5.76 -8.30
CA ARG A 758 11.86 4.97 -8.61
C ARG A 758 12.13 3.86 -9.64
N LYS A 759 12.90 4.13 -10.70
CA LYS A 759 13.20 3.14 -11.76
C LYS A 759 14.30 2.14 -11.40
N THR A 760 15.14 2.45 -10.40
CA THR A 760 16.20 1.55 -9.94
C THR A 760 15.71 0.66 -8.81
N LEU A 761 15.03 1.24 -7.83
CA LEU A 761 14.56 0.49 -6.67
C LEU A 761 13.30 -0.30 -6.94
N GLY A 762 12.36 0.21 -7.77
CA GLY A 762 11.08 -0.46 -7.98
C GLY A 762 10.40 -0.80 -6.65
N ASP A 763 10.10 -2.08 -6.43
CA ASP A 763 9.54 -2.62 -5.17
C ASP A 763 10.60 -3.21 -4.21
N ALA A 764 11.88 -2.84 -4.36
CA ALA A 764 12.96 -3.40 -3.55
C ALA A 764 12.89 -2.92 -2.09
N HIS A 765 12.85 -3.86 -1.15
CA HIS A 765 12.95 -3.57 0.28
C HIS A 765 14.41 -3.45 0.73
N LEU A 766 14.78 -2.24 1.14
CA LEU A 766 16.09 -1.90 1.67
C LEU A 766 15.98 -1.54 3.15
N THR A 767 17.02 -1.82 3.94
CA THR A 767 17.16 -1.25 5.28
C THR A 767 17.41 0.26 5.19
N TYR A 768 17.21 0.98 6.30
CA TYR A 768 17.48 2.41 6.36
C TYR A 768 18.93 2.75 5.94
N GLU A 769 19.92 1.99 6.41
CA GLU A 769 21.33 2.21 6.04
C GLU A 769 21.60 1.93 4.55
N GLU A 770 20.94 0.92 3.98
CA GLU A 770 21.04 0.59 2.55
C GLU A 770 20.39 1.66 1.69
N PHE A 771 19.20 2.10 2.06
CA PHE A 771 18.50 3.19 1.39
C PHE A 771 19.31 4.49 1.46
N ASN A 772 19.86 4.81 2.63
CA ASN A 772 20.74 5.96 2.81
C ASN A 772 22.02 5.86 1.97
N THR A 773 22.62 4.67 1.88
CA THR A 773 23.80 4.43 1.04
C THR A 773 23.49 4.59 -0.45
N ILE A 774 22.34 4.09 -0.91
CA ILE A 774 21.91 4.25 -2.31
C ILE A 774 21.55 5.71 -2.62
N LEU A 775 20.90 6.42 -1.69
CA LEU A 775 20.63 7.85 -1.84
C LEU A 775 21.92 8.66 -1.95
N THR A 776 22.91 8.38 -1.10
CA THR A 776 24.22 9.05 -1.14
C THR A 776 24.95 8.78 -2.46
N ARG A 777 24.80 7.57 -3.04
CA ARG A 777 25.37 7.24 -4.35
C ARG A 777 24.63 7.90 -5.51
N ALA A 778 23.29 7.97 -5.44
CA ALA A 778 22.48 8.67 -6.43
C ALA A 778 22.77 10.18 -6.42
N GLU A 779 23.01 10.75 -5.25
CA GLU A 779 23.48 12.12 -5.07
C GLU A 779 24.83 12.35 -5.75
N ALA A 780 25.81 11.46 -5.53
CA ALA A 780 27.13 11.55 -6.18
C ALA A 780 27.03 11.51 -7.72
N CYS A 781 26.20 10.62 -8.29
CA CYS A 781 25.97 10.54 -9.73
C CYS A 781 25.34 11.81 -10.31
N LEU A 782 24.34 12.39 -9.63
CA LEU A 782 23.74 13.66 -10.08
C LEU A 782 24.73 14.81 -10.03
N ASN A 783 25.67 14.76 -9.10
CA ASN A 783 26.70 15.78 -8.91
C ASN A 783 27.91 15.60 -9.84
N SER A 784 28.08 14.47 -10.53
CA SER A 784 29.15 14.26 -11.52
C SER A 784 28.75 14.63 -12.96
N ARG A 785 27.62 15.31 -13.15
CA ARG A 785 27.13 15.71 -14.49
C ARG A 785 27.97 16.87 -15.07
N PRO A 786 28.41 16.81 -16.34
CA PRO A 786 29.06 17.94 -17.00
C PRO A 786 28.10 19.14 -17.13
N ILE A 787 28.56 20.34 -16.73
CA ILE A 787 27.85 21.62 -16.84
C ILE A 787 28.42 22.45 -17.99
N THR A 788 29.74 22.65 -18.03
CA THR A 788 30.43 23.51 -19.02
C THR A 788 31.91 23.09 -19.14
N PRO A 789 32.64 23.36 -20.24
CA PRO A 789 34.08 23.14 -20.30
C PRO A 789 34.80 24.04 -19.27
N LEU A 790 35.87 23.54 -18.67
CA LEU A 790 36.70 24.29 -17.72
C LEU A 790 37.65 25.28 -18.42
N SER A 791 38.00 25.02 -19.67
CA SER A 791 38.95 25.81 -20.45
C SER A 791 38.46 26.04 -21.88
N THR A 792 38.88 27.16 -22.46
CA THR A 792 38.70 27.50 -23.87
C THR A 792 39.75 26.86 -24.78
N ASP A 793 40.79 26.25 -24.22
CA ASP A 793 41.85 25.56 -24.96
C ASP A 793 41.27 24.38 -25.78
N PRO A 794 41.57 24.28 -27.09
CA PRO A 794 41.19 23.14 -27.92
C PRO A 794 41.67 21.77 -27.47
N ASN A 795 42.73 21.70 -26.65
CA ASN A 795 43.33 20.45 -26.18
C ASN A 795 42.90 20.06 -24.75
N ASP A 796 42.20 20.95 -24.02
CA ASP A 796 41.65 20.65 -22.70
C ASP A 796 40.20 20.17 -22.82
N LEU A 797 39.94 18.93 -22.36
CA LEU A 797 38.62 18.31 -22.34
C LEU A 797 37.98 18.31 -20.94
N GLY A 798 38.55 19.05 -19.97
CA GLY A 798 37.99 19.20 -18.63
C GLY A 798 36.59 19.84 -18.67
N VAL A 799 35.66 19.30 -17.87
CA VAL A 799 34.30 19.84 -17.72
C VAL A 799 33.98 20.14 -16.26
N LEU A 800 33.41 21.31 -16.01
CA LEU A 800 32.85 21.72 -14.73
C LEU A 800 31.65 20.83 -14.39
N THR A 801 31.49 20.45 -13.13
CA THR A 801 30.41 19.57 -12.64
C THR A 801 29.89 20.15 -11.32
N PRO A 802 28.67 19.83 -10.87
CA PRO A 802 28.21 20.26 -9.55
C PRO A 802 29.13 19.78 -8.42
N GLY A 803 29.81 18.65 -8.59
CA GLY A 803 30.84 18.14 -7.67
C GLY A 803 31.97 19.13 -7.45
N HIS A 804 32.42 19.82 -8.52
CA HIS A 804 33.43 20.88 -8.42
C HIS A 804 33.01 22.00 -7.45
N PHE A 805 31.72 22.35 -7.39
CA PHE A 805 31.21 23.36 -6.46
C PHE A 805 30.98 22.84 -5.03
N LEU A 806 30.79 21.53 -4.86
CA LEU A 806 30.47 20.93 -3.56
C LEU A 806 31.71 20.46 -2.77
N ILE A 807 32.73 19.97 -3.47
CA ILE A 807 33.94 19.40 -2.85
C ILE A 807 35.25 20.06 -3.32
N GLY A 808 35.18 20.99 -4.28
CA GLY A 808 36.34 21.70 -4.83
C GLY A 808 37.16 20.91 -5.86
N ASP A 809 36.71 19.71 -6.25
CA ASP A 809 37.37 18.82 -7.22
C ASP A 809 36.34 17.89 -7.88
N SER A 810 36.74 17.13 -8.91
CA SER A 810 35.89 16.14 -9.56
C SER A 810 35.62 14.97 -8.61
N LEU A 811 34.40 14.44 -8.64
CA LEU A 811 34.03 13.25 -7.88
C LEU A 811 34.69 12.00 -8.52
N LEU A 812 35.93 11.71 -8.12
CA LEU A 812 36.67 10.53 -8.58
C LEU A 812 36.31 9.30 -7.73
N ALA A 813 35.90 8.21 -8.38
CA ALA A 813 35.79 6.89 -7.77
C ALA A 813 36.64 5.88 -8.54
N ILE A 814 37.27 4.95 -7.83
CA ILE A 814 37.97 3.81 -8.44
C ILE A 814 36.91 2.94 -9.16
N PRO A 815 37.11 2.54 -10.43
CA PRO A 815 36.15 1.71 -11.14
C PRO A 815 35.87 0.39 -10.40
N GLU A 816 34.63 0.17 -9.98
CA GLU A 816 34.19 -1.14 -9.47
C GLU A 816 33.96 -2.09 -10.67
N PRO A 817 34.39 -3.37 -10.60
CA PRO A 817 34.19 -4.33 -11.68
C PRO A 817 32.70 -4.56 -11.96
N ASP A 818 32.29 -4.58 -13.24
CA ASP A 818 30.92 -4.90 -13.65
C ASP A 818 30.60 -6.36 -13.31
N ILE A 819 29.61 -6.54 -12.43
CA ILE A 819 29.18 -7.86 -11.94
C ILE A 819 27.71 -8.12 -12.28
N SER A 820 27.16 -7.39 -13.25
CA SER A 820 25.75 -7.50 -13.66
C SER A 820 25.34 -8.89 -14.18
N GLU A 821 26.30 -9.75 -14.51
CA GLU A 821 26.06 -11.11 -15.01
C GLU A 821 26.40 -12.24 -14.00
N VAL A 822 26.85 -11.92 -12.78
CA VAL A 822 27.27 -12.93 -11.78
C VAL A 822 26.06 -13.55 -11.07
N LYS A 823 25.87 -14.88 -11.18
CA LYS A 823 24.79 -15.61 -10.49
C LYS A 823 25.01 -15.64 -8.97
N THR A 824 23.96 -15.29 -8.22
CA THR A 824 24.00 -15.05 -6.77
C THR A 824 24.03 -16.31 -5.90
N ASN A 825 25.02 -16.41 -5.00
CA ASN A 825 24.95 -17.20 -3.75
C ASN A 825 25.60 -16.41 -2.57
N ARG A 826 25.33 -16.85 -1.33
CA ARG A 826 25.37 -16.23 0.03
C ARG A 826 26.42 -15.15 0.41
N LEU A 827 27.31 -14.71 -0.48
CA LEU A 827 28.13 -13.49 -0.39
C LEU A 827 27.42 -12.28 -1.06
N THR A 828 26.11 -12.12 -0.81
CA THR A 828 25.16 -11.45 -1.72
C THR A 828 24.87 -9.98 -1.44
N ARG A 829 25.34 -9.36 -0.35
CA ARG A 829 24.83 -8.04 0.09
C ARG A 829 25.62 -6.85 -0.48
N TRP A 830 26.95 -6.91 -0.44
CA TRP A 830 27.82 -5.91 -1.06
C TRP A 830 27.72 -5.96 -2.60
N CYS A 831 27.77 -7.16 -3.19
CA CYS A 831 27.57 -7.37 -4.62
C CYS A 831 26.21 -6.85 -5.10
N ARG A 832 25.15 -6.96 -4.29
CA ARG A 832 23.82 -6.41 -4.62
C ARG A 832 23.77 -4.87 -4.57
N LEU A 833 24.49 -4.24 -3.64
CA LEU A 833 24.61 -2.77 -3.59
C LEU A 833 25.45 -2.21 -4.75
N SER A 834 26.54 -2.88 -5.13
CA SER A 834 27.33 -2.56 -6.33
C SER A 834 26.53 -2.77 -7.62
N HIS A 835 25.76 -3.86 -7.70
CA HIS A 835 24.85 -4.13 -8.82
C HIS A 835 23.80 -3.01 -9.00
N TYR A 836 23.15 -2.55 -7.92
CA TYR A 836 22.21 -1.42 -8.01
C TYR A 836 22.92 -0.13 -8.44
N SER A 837 24.15 0.11 -7.98
CA SER A 837 24.95 1.27 -8.38
C SER A 837 25.25 1.28 -9.89
N GLN A 838 25.58 0.13 -10.47
CA GLN A 838 25.85 -0.02 -11.91
C GLN A 838 24.59 0.16 -12.76
N ILE A 839 23.44 -0.37 -12.28
CA ILE A 839 22.13 -0.14 -12.92
C ILE A 839 21.76 1.35 -12.91
N ILE A 840 22.01 2.06 -11.80
CA ILE A 840 21.77 3.51 -11.69
C ILE A 840 22.55 4.25 -12.79
N TRP A 841 23.85 3.98 -12.89
CA TRP A 841 24.71 4.62 -13.89
C TRP A 841 24.25 4.33 -15.32
N LYS A 842 24.08 3.05 -15.68
CA LYS A 842 23.71 2.62 -17.05
C LYS A 842 22.38 3.20 -17.51
N LYS A 843 21.40 3.31 -16.61
CA LYS A 843 20.09 3.91 -16.91
C LYS A 843 20.17 5.44 -16.98
N TRP A 844 20.85 6.08 -16.03
CA TRP A 844 20.95 7.52 -15.96
C TRP A 844 21.77 8.10 -17.11
N SER A 845 22.96 7.56 -17.42
CA SER A 845 23.79 8.02 -18.53
C SER A 845 23.03 7.95 -19.85
N ARG A 846 22.29 6.85 -20.10
CA ARG A 846 21.44 6.69 -21.28
C ARG A 846 20.30 7.71 -21.33
N GLU A 847 19.61 7.97 -20.22
CA GLU A 847 18.52 8.94 -20.18
C GLU A 847 19.02 10.39 -20.33
N TYR A 848 20.13 10.74 -19.70
CA TYR A 848 20.76 12.05 -19.85
C TYR A 848 21.24 12.28 -21.29
N LEU A 849 21.92 11.31 -21.90
CA LEU A 849 22.34 11.39 -23.31
C LEU A 849 21.13 11.52 -24.25
N ASN A 850 20.02 10.83 -23.97
CA ASN A 850 18.80 10.97 -24.75
C ASN A 850 18.10 12.33 -24.54
N GLN A 851 18.27 12.99 -23.38
CA GLN A 851 17.76 14.35 -23.15
C GLN A 851 18.59 15.41 -23.89
N LEU A 852 19.90 15.20 -24.01
CA LEU A 852 20.79 16.07 -24.81
C LEU A 852 20.53 15.98 -26.32
N GLN A 853 19.96 14.86 -26.79
CA GLN A 853 19.44 14.74 -28.15
C GLN A 853 18.02 15.32 -28.23
N GLU A 854 17.89 16.64 -28.43
CA GLU A 854 16.59 17.25 -28.71
C GLU A 854 15.92 16.58 -29.93
N ARG A 855 14.87 15.79 -29.72
CA ARG A 855 13.93 15.44 -30.80
C ARG A 855 12.85 16.50 -30.87
N LYS A 856 13.08 17.56 -31.62
CA LYS A 856 11.99 18.43 -32.07
C LYS A 856 11.10 17.62 -33.00
N ARG A 857 9.98 17.13 -32.46
CA ARG A 857 8.83 16.71 -33.28
C ARG A 857 8.45 17.98 -34.07
N TRP A 858 8.73 17.97 -35.37
CA TRP A 858 8.38 18.99 -36.38
C TRP A 858 9.43 20.09 -36.63
N ALA A 859 10.66 19.71 -36.99
CA ALA A 859 11.55 20.60 -37.75
C ALA A 859 11.66 20.08 -39.18
N GLY A 860 11.27 20.90 -40.16
CA GLY A 860 11.28 20.56 -41.58
C GLY A 860 12.68 20.25 -42.13
N GLU A 861 12.72 19.33 -43.10
CA GLU A 861 13.74 19.02 -44.15
C GLU A 861 15.26 19.16 -43.91
N LYS A 862 15.76 19.53 -42.72
CA LYS A 862 17.18 19.64 -42.43
C LYS A 862 17.47 18.92 -41.11
N GLY A 863 18.14 17.77 -41.18
CA GLY A 863 18.47 16.91 -40.02
C GLY A 863 19.27 17.60 -38.88
N PRO A 864 19.73 16.85 -37.86
CA PRO A 864 20.36 17.41 -36.66
C PRO A 864 21.57 18.31 -37.01
N LYS A 865 21.58 19.56 -36.51
CA LYS A 865 22.68 20.51 -36.68
C LYS A 865 23.87 20.07 -35.82
N LEU A 866 25.01 19.76 -36.44
CA LEU A 866 26.27 19.43 -35.78
C LEU A 866 27.41 20.17 -36.51
N ASP A 867 28.02 21.14 -35.85
CA ASP A 867 29.04 22.01 -36.45
C ASP A 867 30.48 21.58 -36.07
N VAL A 868 31.45 21.89 -36.93
CA VAL A 868 32.88 21.64 -36.66
C VAL A 868 33.33 22.50 -35.47
N GLY A 869 33.98 21.90 -34.49
CA GLY A 869 34.36 22.54 -33.22
C GLY A 869 33.44 22.20 -32.04
N THR A 870 32.26 21.62 -32.29
CA THR A 870 31.30 21.22 -31.24
C THR A 870 31.90 20.17 -30.30
N VAL A 871 31.81 20.40 -28.99
CA VAL A 871 32.14 19.39 -27.97
C VAL A 871 30.95 18.44 -27.81
N VAL A 872 31.22 17.15 -28.01
CA VAL A 872 30.22 16.09 -28.00
C VAL A 872 30.59 15.01 -26.99
N LEU A 873 29.57 14.45 -26.33
CA LEU A 873 29.69 13.18 -25.63
C LEU A 873 29.55 12.04 -26.65
N VAL A 874 30.55 11.16 -26.70
CA VAL A 874 30.52 9.96 -27.53
C VAL A 874 29.80 8.86 -26.77
N ARG A 875 28.63 8.44 -27.27
CA ARG A 875 27.83 7.36 -26.70
C ARG A 875 28.54 6.03 -26.91
N ASP A 876 28.95 5.40 -25.80
CA ASP A 876 29.64 4.11 -25.75
C ASP A 876 29.06 3.31 -24.57
N GLU A 877 28.67 2.05 -24.80
CA GLU A 877 27.90 1.26 -23.82
C GLU A 877 28.76 0.69 -22.69
N ASN A 878 30.10 0.77 -22.82
CA ASN A 878 31.08 0.13 -21.95
C ASN A 878 31.87 1.11 -21.05
N ILE A 879 31.36 2.32 -20.78
CA ILE A 879 32.07 3.31 -19.95
C ILE A 879 31.72 3.16 -18.44
N PRO A 880 32.71 3.09 -17.52
CA PRO A 880 32.49 3.00 -16.08
C PRO A 880 31.69 4.17 -15.48
N PRO A 881 31.08 3.98 -14.29
CA PRO A 881 30.43 5.06 -13.55
C PRO A 881 31.31 6.28 -13.33
N LEU A 882 30.71 7.47 -13.44
CA LEU A 882 31.32 8.80 -13.25
C LEU A 882 32.32 9.21 -14.35
N ASN A 883 32.55 8.37 -15.36
CA ASN A 883 33.48 8.66 -16.45
C ASN A 883 32.73 8.97 -17.75
N TRP A 884 33.14 10.03 -18.46
CA TRP A 884 32.45 10.51 -19.66
C TRP A 884 33.42 10.62 -20.83
N LYS A 885 33.11 9.97 -21.96
CA LYS A 885 33.95 9.99 -23.15
C LYS A 885 33.65 11.23 -23.98
N LEU A 886 34.42 12.28 -23.71
CA LEU A 886 34.32 13.58 -24.37
C LEU A 886 35.18 13.62 -25.64
N GLY A 887 34.66 14.28 -26.67
CA GLY A 887 35.41 14.54 -27.89
C GLY A 887 34.96 15.81 -28.59
N ARG A 888 35.81 16.33 -29.48
CA ARG A 888 35.52 17.53 -30.27
C ARG A 888 35.39 17.19 -31.74
N VAL A 889 34.33 17.65 -32.39
CA VAL A 889 34.10 17.40 -33.83
C VAL A 889 35.15 18.14 -34.65
N THR A 890 35.96 17.43 -35.44
CA THR A 890 36.99 18.00 -36.32
C THR A 890 36.56 18.06 -37.77
N LYS A 891 35.72 17.12 -38.23
CA LYS A 891 35.22 17.07 -39.61
C LYS A 891 33.82 16.45 -39.64
N VAL A 892 32.94 16.96 -40.51
CA VAL A 892 31.60 16.38 -40.74
C VAL A 892 31.52 15.78 -42.15
N GLN A 893 30.87 14.63 -42.29
CA GLN A 893 30.68 13.93 -43.56
C GLN A 893 29.19 13.93 -43.94
N ARG A 894 28.89 14.47 -45.13
CA ARG A 894 27.52 14.59 -45.67
C ARG A 894 27.22 13.50 -46.68
N GLY A 895 25.99 13.01 -46.69
CA GLY A 895 25.49 12.08 -47.71
C GLY A 895 25.11 12.77 -49.03
N PRO A 896 24.70 12.01 -50.07
CA PRO A 896 24.26 12.54 -51.37
C PRO A 896 23.05 13.47 -51.27
N ASP A 897 22.26 13.33 -50.21
CA ASP A 897 21.11 14.16 -49.82
C ASP A 897 21.51 15.42 -49.01
N ASN A 898 22.81 15.71 -48.90
CA ASN A 898 23.38 16.82 -48.13
C ASN A 898 23.11 16.74 -46.60
N ILE A 899 22.66 15.58 -46.09
CA ILE A 899 22.41 15.33 -44.66
C ILE A 899 23.69 14.80 -43.98
N ILE A 900 24.02 15.33 -42.79
CA ILE A 900 25.17 14.87 -42.00
C ILE A 900 24.86 13.49 -41.40
N ARG A 901 25.63 12.46 -41.75
CA ARG A 901 25.42 11.08 -41.27
C ARG A 901 26.54 10.59 -40.34
N SER A 902 27.76 11.08 -40.53
CA SER A 902 28.94 10.78 -39.70
C SER A 902 29.79 12.02 -39.45
N ALA A 903 30.54 12.01 -38.34
CA ALA A 903 31.51 13.03 -38.00
C ALA A 903 32.79 12.40 -37.43
N GLU A 904 33.93 13.00 -37.74
CA GLU A 904 35.22 12.72 -37.15
C GLU A 904 35.36 13.52 -35.86
N VAL A 905 35.75 12.85 -34.77
CA VAL A 905 35.79 13.38 -33.42
C VAL A 905 37.17 13.12 -32.82
N LYS A 906 37.86 14.17 -32.39
CA LYS A 906 39.13 14.11 -31.66
C LYS A 906 38.87 13.84 -30.18
N LEU A 907 39.36 12.71 -29.67
CA LEU A 907 39.40 12.34 -28.27
C LEU A 907 40.78 12.65 -27.68
N LEU A 908 40.93 12.55 -26.35
CA LEU A 908 42.24 12.63 -25.67
C LEU A 908 43.30 11.68 -26.25
N ASN A 909 42.88 10.53 -26.79
CA ASN A 909 43.79 9.43 -27.20
C ASN A 909 43.77 9.16 -28.71
N GLY A 910 43.25 10.07 -29.55
CA GLY A 910 43.22 9.93 -31.02
C GLY A 910 41.91 10.39 -31.68
N CYS A 911 41.86 10.34 -33.02
CA CYS A 911 40.66 10.68 -33.80
C CYS A 911 39.84 9.44 -34.13
N ILE A 912 38.51 9.53 -33.97
CA ILE A 912 37.58 8.45 -34.34
C ILE A 912 36.43 8.98 -35.19
N THR A 913 35.98 8.19 -36.17
CA THR A 913 34.76 8.49 -36.93
C THR A 913 33.55 7.79 -36.31
N ARG A 914 32.47 8.54 -36.06
CA ARG A 914 31.23 8.01 -35.47
C ARG A 914 30.00 8.56 -36.20
N ALA A 915 28.94 7.75 -36.23
CA ALA A 915 27.65 8.17 -36.75
C ALA A 915 27.04 9.27 -35.85
N VAL A 916 26.38 10.27 -36.44
CA VAL A 916 25.81 11.41 -35.70
C VAL A 916 24.85 10.96 -34.59
N ARG A 917 24.12 9.86 -34.80
CA ARG A 917 23.23 9.25 -33.77
C ARG A 917 23.93 8.85 -32.47
N ASN A 918 25.25 8.65 -32.51
CA ASN A 918 26.07 8.25 -31.36
C ASN A 918 26.87 9.43 -30.76
N LEU A 919 26.63 10.65 -31.25
CA LEU A 919 27.24 11.88 -30.75
C LEU A 919 26.14 12.74 -30.10
N CYS A 920 26.38 13.20 -28.88
CA CYS A 920 25.45 14.05 -28.14
C CYS A 920 26.11 15.42 -27.93
N PRO A 921 25.69 16.48 -28.65
CA PRO A 921 26.25 17.82 -28.47
C PRO A 921 25.89 18.34 -27.07
N LEU A 922 26.86 18.97 -26.41
CA LEU A 922 26.64 19.59 -25.11
C LEU A 922 26.04 21.01 -25.29
N PRO A 923 25.11 21.44 -24.42
CA PRO A 923 24.39 22.70 -24.57
C PRO A 923 25.26 23.85 -24.03
N PHE A 924 26.14 24.38 -24.88
CA PHE A 924 27.00 25.52 -24.55
C PHE A 924 26.70 26.71 -25.45
N ASP A 925 26.86 27.92 -24.92
CA ASP A 925 26.61 29.20 -25.63
C ASP A 925 27.53 29.43 -26.85
N GLY A 926 28.52 28.56 -27.08
CA GLY A 926 29.37 28.54 -28.29
C GLY A 926 28.87 27.65 -29.44
N ASN A 927 27.78 26.90 -29.26
CA ASN A 927 27.16 26.05 -30.29
C ASN A 927 26.03 26.75 -31.05
N ILE A 928 25.88 28.06 -30.85
CA ILE A 928 25.00 28.92 -31.64
C ILE A 928 25.93 29.77 -32.49
N SER A 929 26.08 29.43 -33.77
CA SER A 929 26.49 30.44 -34.75
C SER A 929 25.46 31.58 -34.66
N LYS A 930 25.92 32.81 -34.45
CA LYS A 930 25.09 34.01 -34.62
C LYS A 930 24.25 33.95 -35.89
#